data_AF-A0A928IUY7-F1
#
_entry.id   AF-A0A928IUY7-F1
#
_cell.length_a   1.000
_cell.length_b   1.000
_cell.length_c   1.000
_cell.angle_alpha   90.00
_cell.angle_beta   90.00
_cell.angle_gamma   90.00
#
_symmetry.space_group_name_H-M   'P 1'
#
loop_
_entity.id
_entity.type
_entity.pdbx_description
1 polymer ?
#
loop_
_entity_poly.entity_id
_entity_poly.type
_entity_poly.pdbx_seq_one_letter_code
_entity_poly.pdbx_strand_id
1 'polypeptide(L)'
;MKHFKIPLSLTLAVIMLVSCLSLNIFAGNVETEDKCGDSLTWRFSPANGVLTILGEGKMYDFAHISSNSSTAPWKNYRFEIKKIILGSGITSIGKFAFAECTALESISFPLSVKSIGVCAFADCQSLKSIIIPDNITSIGSQAFIYCTSLERAVLGNGLTTVEYGTFYECTSLKDVTFGKGLTSIVSEAFYNCTAYEDIVLPEQYVELSYESFMGTAYYENEENWYNGGLYIGEYFLYGNKTTNGTFVIRPGTKYVASYSLYDLSPGSIYYPRTIEKINEPVVYVYHFGASHVPYDSPYVLGFSGSVVSGGTRRLCPTEGKSGDVYYRFDETGTILTFYGNGATKDYELIYPDGQLRLNTPWVYISSYIDEVVIEEGVTTIGSCCFPYVKKATLADSVTHINSEALRGSFATLNLPKNLEYICPTNYLYIPNLEEITISEDSPNFAAKDGVLYSKDMKTLIKYPCAKKDEHFAVPDTVTALDPNAFNDLQNLKTLYIPESVTKVDNISTKSGVTIQCKLNSAALDYAKAKNIPYEIICDHSFTNYTEHSATCTEDACKTALCDLGCGAVDKVVYEGTAKGHDFAAYVNDNNASCTENSTSTAVCGNGCGTKDTVVNEGTAWGHSFINYIFNKDTTCTENGTSTAECENGCGATDTRIDENTAYGHSFTDYTVVIPADCTNDEIRESFCDRGCGTKDVRTIEGTALGHSFTNYVDNGNAGCTVNATKTALCDVCGASDTVEIENSALGHSFTEYKTVTEASCTEKGIKEALCDRGCGEKDVKSEEAKGHTPGEWIISEDGGEKIRECTECGLILQREAIIPEPTPVPFPDVESDAWYYDGVVYCVKMGYIMGNDKGEFNPSGKLTREQFVVILARASGEDIGEYKESPFTDVAPDSWYGAEVIWANEKGYVNGIGNGKFGVGHSMTRETVAVMLFRYSNDEGIYTDGLNAYSDKQSISSWAAAAAGWAVKNGILGSTSTDALVFSPKMTLSRAQAAKIFTSYDKIK
;
A
#
# COMPACT_ATOMS: atom_id res chain seq x y z
N MET A 1 -24.07 47.83 -88.73
CA MET A 1 -23.02 48.80 -89.08
C MET A 1 -22.40 49.33 -87.80
N LYS A 2 -21.05 49.29 -87.74
CA LYS A 2 -20.14 49.94 -86.78
C LYS A 2 -20.17 49.41 -85.34
N HIS A 3 -19.29 48.46 -85.02
CA HIS A 3 -17.87 48.65 -84.65
C HIS A 3 -17.69 49.43 -83.35
N PHE A 4 -17.37 48.70 -82.28
CA PHE A 4 -16.27 49.08 -81.42
C PHE A 4 -15.40 47.84 -81.16
N LYS A 5 -14.15 47.92 -81.63
CA LYS A 5 -13.04 47.05 -81.26
C LYS A 5 -12.53 47.51 -79.89
N ILE A 6 -12.35 46.58 -78.96
CA ILE A 6 -11.40 46.70 -77.84
C ILE A 6 -10.57 45.41 -77.86
N PRO A 7 -9.25 45.49 -77.60
CA PRO A 7 -8.28 44.63 -78.26
C PRO A 7 -8.00 43.34 -77.50
N LEU A 8 -7.44 42.42 -78.28
CA LEU A 8 -6.80 41.17 -77.92
C LEU A 8 -5.62 41.42 -76.95
N SER A 9 -5.90 41.73 -75.68
CA SER A 9 -4.86 41.79 -74.62
C SER A 9 -5.35 41.44 -73.21
N LEU A 10 -6.54 40.86 -73.04
CA LEU A 10 -7.04 40.42 -71.71
C LEU A 10 -7.44 38.95 -71.61
N THR A 11 -7.16 38.15 -72.65
CA THR A 11 -7.41 36.68 -72.65
C THR A 11 -6.13 35.85 -72.56
N LEU A 12 -4.94 36.47 -72.57
CA LEU A 12 -3.66 35.78 -72.30
C LEU A 12 -3.09 36.03 -70.90
N ALA A 13 -3.59 37.04 -70.17
CA ALA A 13 -3.22 37.28 -68.76
C ALA A 13 -4.06 36.45 -67.77
N VAL A 14 -5.25 35.99 -68.15
CA VAL A 14 -6.09 35.10 -67.32
C VAL A 14 -5.69 33.62 -67.49
N ILE A 15 -4.90 33.26 -68.52
CA ILE A 15 -4.37 31.91 -68.72
C ILE A 15 -2.92 31.76 -68.16
N MET A 16 -2.24 32.86 -67.81
CA MET A 16 -0.98 32.83 -67.04
C MET A 16 -1.13 33.17 -65.54
N LEU A 17 -2.31 33.63 -65.07
CA LEU A 17 -2.63 33.70 -63.64
C LEU A 17 -3.31 32.44 -63.10
N VAL A 18 -3.68 31.49 -63.96
CA VAL A 18 -4.21 30.15 -63.59
C VAL A 18 -3.13 29.05 -63.74
N SER A 19 -1.89 29.41 -64.07
CA SER A 19 -0.72 28.50 -64.11
C SER A 19 0.42 28.91 -63.16
N CYS A 20 0.16 29.84 -62.24
CA CYS A 20 1.00 30.11 -61.06
C CYS A 20 0.19 30.18 -59.74
N LEU A 21 -1.06 29.70 -59.75
CA LEU A 21 -1.87 29.44 -58.55
C LEU A 21 -2.28 27.96 -58.44
N SER A 22 -1.47 27.08 -59.06
CA SER A 22 -1.53 25.63 -58.94
C SER A 22 -0.30 25.07 -58.19
N LEU A 23 0.25 25.87 -57.26
CA LEU A 23 1.14 25.43 -56.18
C LEU A 23 0.86 26.32 -54.97
N ASN A 24 -0.07 25.88 -54.11
CA ASN A 24 -0.18 26.20 -52.67
C ASN A 24 -1.61 26.04 -52.09
N ILE A 25 -2.47 25.16 -52.64
CA ILE A 25 -3.65 24.68 -51.91
C ILE A 25 -3.85 23.19 -52.20
N PHE A 26 -2.84 22.40 -51.83
CA PHE A 26 -2.93 20.95 -51.57
C PHE A 26 -1.90 20.66 -50.47
N ALA A 27 -2.32 20.87 -49.22
CA ALA A 27 -1.63 20.39 -48.03
C ALA A 27 -2.56 20.59 -46.82
N GLY A 28 -3.75 20.00 -46.86
CA GLY A 28 -4.53 19.72 -45.65
C GLY A 28 -4.30 18.27 -45.27
N ASN A 29 -3.04 17.88 -45.05
CA ASN A 29 -2.64 16.51 -44.76
C ASN A 29 -3.30 16.05 -43.45
N VAL A 30 -4.44 15.34 -43.55
CA VAL A 30 -4.89 14.41 -42.52
C VAL A 30 -4.03 13.18 -42.71
N GLU A 31 -2.96 13.07 -41.93
CA GLU A 31 -2.04 11.95 -41.98
C GLU A 31 -2.15 11.14 -40.69
N THR A 32 -2.47 9.86 -40.86
CA THR A 32 -2.48 8.76 -39.86
C THR A 32 -3.75 8.62 -39.01
N GLU A 33 -4.48 7.53 -39.27
CA GLU A 33 -5.52 6.94 -38.42
C GLU A 33 -5.06 5.49 -38.13
N ASP A 34 -4.83 5.17 -36.86
CA ASP A 34 -4.47 3.83 -36.41
C ASP A 34 -5.13 3.55 -35.06
N LYS A 35 -5.06 2.31 -34.57
CA LYS A 35 -5.65 1.92 -33.29
C LYS A 35 -4.79 2.34 -32.10
N CYS A 36 -5.46 2.76 -31.04
CA CYS A 36 -4.84 3.02 -29.72
C CYS A 36 -5.59 2.29 -28.58
N GLY A 37 -6.47 1.36 -28.95
CA GLY A 37 -7.29 0.49 -28.12
C GLY A 37 -8.07 -0.45 -29.02
N ASP A 38 -8.75 -1.45 -28.46
CA ASP A 38 -9.49 -2.45 -29.26
C ASP A 38 -10.53 -1.82 -30.18
N SER A 39 -11.14 -0.71 -29.72
CA SER A 39 -12.16 0.08 -30.42
C SER A 39 -11.88 1.58 -30.35
N LEU A 40 -10.62 1.99 -30.14
CA LEU A 40 -10.21 3.40 -30.13
C LEU A 40 -9.34 3.74 -31.33
N THR A 41 -9.65 4.84 -32.00
CA THR A 41 -8.85 5.42 -33.09
C THR A 41 -8.34 6.79 -32.70
N TRP A 42 -7.22 7.20 -33.29
CA TRP A 42 -6.64 8.52 -33.09
C TRP A 42 -6.41 9.22 -34.42
N ARG A 43 -6.41 10.56 -34.40
CA ARG A 43 -6.06 11.42 -35.54
C ARG A 43 -5.32 12.65 -35.03
N PHE A 44 -4.26 13.06 -35.73
CA PHE A 44 -3.53 14.29 -35.43
C PHE A 44 -3.72 15.33 -36.55
N SER A 45 -3.92 16.59 -36.17
CA SER A 45 -3.98 17.70 -37.11
C SER A 45 -2.80 18.66 -36.88
N PRO A 46 -1.72 18.57 -37.69
CA PRO A 46 -0.54 19.42 -37.55
C PRO A 46 -0.87 20.92 -37.68
N ALA A 47 -1.90 21.27 -38.45
CA ALA A 47 -2.28 22.66 -38.72
C ALA A 47 -2.69 23.45 -37.46
N ASN A 48 -3.25 22.76 -36.45
CA ASN A 48 -3.69 23.37 -35.21
C ASN A 48 -3.14 22.66 -33.95
N GLY A 49 -2.32 21.62 -34.12
CA GLY A 49 -1.72 20.86 -33.02
C GLY A 49 -2.73 20.05 -32.21
N VAL A 50 -3.86 19.65 -32.80
CA VAL A 50 -4.92 18.92 -32.07
C VAL A 50 -4.81 17.42 -32.32
N LEU A 51 -4.62 16.65 -31.25
CA LEU A 51 -4.77 15.18 -31.23
C LEU A 51 -6.20 14.83 -30.80
N THR A 52 -6.94 14.12 -31.64
CA THR A 52 -8.29 13.61 -31.30
C THR A 52 -8.25 12.10 -31.15
N ILE A 53 -8.84 11.57 -30.08
CA ILE A 53 -9.01 10.14 -29.85
C ILE A 53 -10.50 9.86 -29.68
N LEU A 54 -11.03 8.91 -30.45
CA LEU A 54 -12.46 8.56 -30.50
C LEU A 54 -12.67 7.05 -30.35
N GLY A 55 -13.91 6.67 -30.07
CA GLY A 55 -14.31 5.28 -29.89
C GLY A 55 -14.74 4.96 -28.46
N GLU A 56 -14.87 3.67 -28.18
CA GLU A 56 -15.34 3.16 -26.89
C GLU A 56 -14.31 2.24 -26.23
N GLY A 57 -14.25 2.27 -24.89
CA GLY A 57 -13.43 1.35 -24.11
C GLY A 57 -12.11 1.92 -23.61
N LYS A 58 -11.14 1.05 -23.38
CA LYS A 58 -9.85 1.39 -22.73
C LYS A 58 -8.77 1.69 -23.76
N MET A 59 -7.94 2.70 -23.48
CA MET A 59 -6.70 2.91 -24.21
C MET A 59 -5.65 1.86 -23.83
N TYR A 60 -4.81 1.46 -24.78
CA TYR A 60 -3.69 0.56 -24.52
C TYR A 60 -2.65 1.21 -23.60
N ASP A 61 -1.98 0.38 -22.80
CA ASP A 61 -0.76 0.78 -22.12
C ASP A 61 0.40 0.79 -23.10
N PHE A 62 1.12 1.90 -23.16
CA PHE A 62 2.29 2.05 -24.02
C PHE A 62 3.57 1.88 -23.23
N ALA A 63 4.65 1.56 -23.94
CA ALA A 63 5.99 1.58 -23.40
C ALA A 63 6.60 2.99 -23.52
N HIS A 64 7.60 3.27 -22.67
CA HIS A 64 8.34 4.54 -22.70
C HIS A 64 8.95 4.79 -24.10
N ILE A 65 9.08 6.06 -24.52
CA ILE A 65 9.47 6.42 -25.89
C ILE A 65 10.86 5.91 -26.28
N SER A 66 11.75 5.73 -25.30
CA SER A 66 13.10 5.18 -25.50
C SER A 66 13.16 3.65 -25.60
N SER A 67 12.01 2.96 -25.44
CA SER A 67 11.94 1.51 -25.52
C SER A 67 11.81 1.00 -26.96
N ASN A 68 12.26 -0.23 -27.18
CA ASN A 68 12.04 -0.96 -28.45
C ASN A 68 10.64 -1.63 -28.51
N SER A 69 9.72 -1.26 -27.61
CA SER A 69 8.39 -1.86 -27.45
C SER A 69 7.29 -0.97 -28.05
N SER A 70 6.01 -1.36 -27.90
CA SER A 70 4.85 -0.63 -28.44
C SER A 70 4.67 0.72 -27.73
N THR A 71 5.24 1.79 -28.31
CA THR A 71 5.09 3.19 -27.88
C THR A 71 3.79 3.80 -28.39
N ALA A 72 3.34 4.91 -27.79
CA ALA A 72 2.17 5.65 -28.26
C ALA A 72 2.30 6.00 -29.77
N PRO A 73 1.25 5.78 -30.60
CA PRO A 73 1.33 5.97 -32.05
C PRO A 73 1.72 7.40 -32.47
N TRP A 74 1.34 8.40 -31.68
CA TRP A 74 1.58 9.82 -31.95
C TRP A 74 2.93 10.33 -31.43
N LYS A 75 3.87 9.47 -31.02
CA LYS A 75 5.18 9.87 -30.45
C LYS A 75 5.99 10.85 -31.31
N ASN A 76 5.82 10.78 -32.63
CA ASN A 76 6.53 11.64 -33.58
C ASN A 76 5.98 13.07 -33.59
N TYR A 77 4.74 13.27 -33.12
CA TYR A 77 4.05 14.57 -33.08
C TYR A 77 4.08 15.23 -31.69
N ARG A 78 4.76 14.62 -30.70
CA ARG A 78 4.74 15.07 -29.31
C ARG A 78 5.18 16.53 -29.09
N PHE A 79 6.04 17.05 -29.96
CA PHE A 79 6.49 18.45 -29.94
C PHE A 79 5.50 19.43 -30.61
N GLU A 80 4.43 18.92 -31.23
CA GLU A 80 3.44 19.69 -31.98
C GLU A 80 2.03 19.58 -31.38
N ILE A 81 1.77 18.57 -30.55
CA ILE A 81 0.48 18.37 -29.88
C ILE A 81 0.30 19.45 -28.82
N LYS A 82 -0.62 20.39 -29.08
CA LYS A 82 -1.02 21.49 -28.18
C LYS A 82 -2.29 21.20 -27.39
N LYS A 83 -3.17 20.37 -27.94
CA LYS A 83 -4.46 20.05 -27.34
C LYS A 83 -4.86 18.61 -27.64
N ILE A 84 -5.41 17.95 -26.62
CA ILE A 84 -5.97 16.60 -26.76
C ILE A 84 -7.49 16.66 -26.59
N ILE A 85 -8.21 16.01 -27.51
CA ILE A 85 -9.66 15.83 -27.47
C ILE A 85 -9.97 14.34 -27.31
N LEU A 86 -10.66 14.00 -26.23
CA LEU A 86 -11.05 12.63 -25.90
C LEU A 86 -12.56 12.44 -26.14
N GLY A 87 -12.95 11.41 -26.88
CA GLY A 87 -14.34 11.03 -27.10
C GLY A 87 -15.02 10.51 -25.83
N SER A 88 -16.34 10.66 -25.74
CA SER A 88 -17.16 10.30 -24.56
C SER A 88 -17.28 8.80 -24.27
N GLY A 89 -16.77 7.93 -25.14
CA GLY A 89 -16.74 6.49 -24.93
C GLY A 89 -15.47 5.98 -24.24
N ILE A 90 -14.45 6.83 -24.07
CA ILE A 90 -13.16 6.43 -23.51
C ILE A 90 -13.30 6.24 -22.00
N THR A 91 -12.88 5.07 -21.50
CA THR A 91 -13.02 4.68 -20.08
C THR A 91 -11.72 4.76 -19.28
N SER A 92 -10.55 4.74 -19.94
CA SER A 92 -9.25 4.89 -19.28
C SER A 92 -8.19 5.43 -20.22
N ILE A 93 -7.21 6.15 -19.67
CA ILE A 93 -6.00 6.59 -20.38
C ILE A 93 -4.86 5.64 -20.01
N GLY A 94 -4.14 5.17 -21.02
CA GLY A 94 -3.08 4.17 -20.84
C GLY A 94 -1.78 4.74 -20.29
N LYS A 95 -0.94 3.84 -19.78
CA LYS A 95 0.44 4.14 -19.36
C LYS A 95 1.24 4.79 -20.50
N PHE A 96 2.03 5.82 -20.17
CA PHE A 96 2.86 6.60 -21.11
C PHE A 96 2.12 7.22 -22.33
N ALA A 97 0.79 7.30 -22.33
CA ALA A 97 0.01 7.71 -23.50
C ALA A 97 0.42 9.07 -24.08
N PHE A 98 0.61 10.09 -23.24
CA PHE A 98 0.94 11.45 -23.64
C PHE A 98 2.27 11.93 -23.05
N ALA A 99 3.15 10.98 -22.67
CA ALA A 99 4.47 11.30 -22.18
C ALA A 99 5.28 12.10 -23.22
N GLU A 100 6.05 13.08 -22.75
CA GLU A 100 6.87 14.00 -23.54
C GLU A 100 6.10 14.83 -24.59
N CYS A 101 4.78 15.01 -24.44
CA CYS A 101 4.02 15.97 -25.24
C CYS A 101 4.32 17.40 -24.76
N THR A 102 5.55 17.87 -24.99
CA THR A 102 6.09 19.10 -24.38
C THR A 102 5.36 20.37 -24.81
N ALA A 103 4.64 20.34 -25.93
CA ALA A 103 3.81 21.45 -26.43
C ALA A 103 2.36 21.42 -25.91
N LEU A 104 1.95 20.40 -25.14
CA LEU A 104 0.57 20.23 -24.69
C LEU A 104 0.20 21.35 -23.71
N GLU A 105 -0.77 22.19 -24.08
CA GLU A 105 -1.22 23.33 -23.27
C GLU A 105 -2.47 22.98 -22.43
N SER A 106 -3.34 22.11 -22.95
CA SER A 106 -4.60 21.77 -22.30
C SER A 106 -5.16 20.40 -22.70
N ILE A 107 -5.89 19.80 -21.76
CA ILE A 107 -6.69 18.59 -21.95
C ILE A 107 -7.97 18.68 -21.12
N SER A 108 -9.05 18.10 -21.61
CA SER A 108 -10.31 17.93 -20.88
C SER A 108 -10.70 16.45 -20.86
N PHE A 109 -11.10 15.94 -19.68
CA PHE A 109 -11.54 14.56 -19.53
C PHE A 109 -13.07 14.43 -19.68
N PRO A 110 -13.57 13.48 -20.48
CA PRO A 110 -14.99 13.16 -20.50
C PRO A 110 -15.40 12.40 -19.24
N LEU A 111 -16.69 12.46 -18.88
CA LEU A 111 -17.26 11.83 -17.68
C LEU A 111 -17.11 10.29 -17.65
N SER A 112 -16.85 9.69 -18.81
CA SER A 112 -16.63 8.26 -19.00
C SER A 112 -15.28 7.77 -18.48
N VAL A 113 -14.25 8.63 -18.42
CA VAL A 113 -12.90 8.23 -17.99
C VAL A 113 -12.90 7.94 -16.50
N LYS A 114 -12.39 6.77 -16.10
CA LYS A 114 -12.32 6.34 -14.70
C LYS A 114 -10.90 6.35 -14.15
N SER A 115 -9.89 6.20 -15.00
CA SER A 115 -8.49 6.10 -14.57
C SER A 115 -7.49 6.71 -15.56
N ILE A 116 -6.38 7.19 -15.02
CA ILE A 116 -5.21 7.69 -15.75
C ILE A 116 -4.01 6.78 -15.45
N GLY A 117 -3.33 6.29 -16.47
CA GLY A 117 -2.20 5.37 -16.33
C GLY A 117 -0.92 5.99 -15.77
N VAL A 118 0.03 5.12 -15.40
CA VAL A 118 1.38 5.50 -14.94
C VAL A 118 2.09 6.35 -16.00
N CYS A 119 2.73 7.44 -15.58
CA CYS A 119 3.45 8.37 -16.47
C CYS A 119 2.65 8.89 -17.68
N ALA A 120 1.32 8.90 -17.62
CA ALA A 120 0.48 9.21 -18.79
C ALA A 120 0.72 10.62 -19.37
N PHE A 121 1.11 11.59 -18.56
CA PHE A 121 1.41 12.98 -18.95
C PHE A 121 2.82 13.42 -18.49
N ALA A 122 3.74 12.48 -18.30
CA ALA A 122 5.13 12.79 -17.94
C ALA A 122 5.74 13.80 -18.94
N ASP A 123 6.52 14.78 -18.49
CA ASP A 123 7.21 15.77 -19.32
C ASP A 123 6.28 16.62 -20.24
N CYS A 124 5.02 16.85 -19.86
CA CYS A 124 4.14 17.80 -20.55
C CYS A 124 4.48 19.26 -20.14
N GLN A 125 5.64 19.74 -20.59
CA GLN A 125 6.25 20.98 -20.12
C GLN A 125 5.49 22.29 -20.42
N SER A 126 4.49 22.28 -21.32
CA SER A 126 3.64 23.46 -21.58
C SER A 126 2.28 23.42 -20.87
N LEU A 127 1.97 22.34 -20.15
CA LEU A 127 0.67 22.15 -19.52
C LEU A 127 0.58 23.07 -18.30
N LYS A 128 -0.35 24.03 -18.31
CA LYS A 128 -0.45 25.05 -17.25
C LYS A 128 -1.42 24.72 -16.13
N SER A 129 -2.46 23.96 -16.44
CA SER A 129 -3.46 23.58 -15.45
C SER A 129 -4.06 22.23 -15.77
N ILE A 130 -4.36 21.45 -14.74
CA ILE A 130 -5.07 20.18 -14.87
C ILE A 130 -6.28 20.13 -13.93
N ILE A 131 -7.41 19.66 -14.45
CA ILE A 131 -8.64 19.45 -13.69
C ILE A 131 -9.00 17.97 -13.80
N ILE A 132 -8.85 17.24 -12.69
CA ILE A 132 -9.26 15.85 -12.54
C ILE A 132 -10.70 15.85 -12.01
N PRO A 133 -11.72 15.48 -12.81
CA PRO A 133 -13.11 15.50 -12.36
C PRO A 133 -13.43 14.34 -11.40
N ASP A 134 -14.54 14.45 -10.67
CA ASP A 134 -14.99 13.51 -9.64
C ASP A 134 -15.20 12.06 -10.14
N ASN A 135 -15.37 11.84 -11.44
CA ASN A 135 -15.52 10.52 -12.03
C ASN A 135 -14.21 9.73 -12.18
N ILE A 136 -13.05 10.38 -12.08
CA ILE A 136 -11.74 9.71 -12.11
C ILE A 136 -11.39 9.30 -10.69
N THR A 137 -11.24 7.99 -10.49
CA THR A 137 -11.01 7.39 -9.15
C THR A 137 -9.57 6.93 -8.94
N SER A 138 -8.72 6.97 -9.99
CA SER A 138 -7.33 6.54 -9.90
C SER A 138 -6.43 7.29 -10.90
N ILE A 139 -5.27 7.72 -10.42
CA ILE A 139 -4.19 8.30 -11.21
C ILE A 139 -2.95 7.47 -10.92
N GLY A 140 -2.29 6.94 -11.95
CA GLY A 140 -1.08 6.14 -11.77
C GLY A 140 0.12 6.96 -11.27
N SER A 141 1.11 6.25 -10.73
CA SER A 141 2.37 6.85 -10.28
C SER A 141 3.02 7.69 -11.38
N GLN A 142 3.63 8.81 -11.00
CA GLN A 142 4.37 9.72 -11.88
C GLN A 142 3.55 10.24 -13.07
N ALA A 143 2.21 10.25 -13.00
CA ALA A 143 1.36 10.64 -14.12
C ALA A 143 1.66 12.03 -14.68
N PHE A 144 2.10 12.99 -13.87
CA PHE A 144 2.42 14.37 -14.26
C PHE A 144 3.86 14.77 -13.91
N ILE A 145 4.78 13.80 -13.76
CA ILE A 145 6.20 14.08 -13.47
C ILE A 145 6.80 15.06 -14.50
N TYR A 146 7.64 16.00 -14.05
CA TYR A 146 8.32 17.02 -14.89
C TYR A 146 7.37 17.90 -15.72
N CYS A 147 6.10 18.07 -15.34
CA CYS A 147 5.24 19.10 -15.93
C CYS A 147 5.61 20.48 -15.36
N THR A 148 6.76 21.01 -15.77
CA THR A 148 7.42 22.17 -15.14
C THR A 148 6.64 23.48 -15.26
N SER A 149 5.75 23.64 -16.24
CA SER A 149 4.86 24.81 -16.35
C SER A 149 3.49 24.63 -15.69
N LEU A 150 3.23 23.49 -15.03
CA LEU A 150 1.95 23.23 -14.37
C LEU A 150 1.81 24.13 -13.15
N GLU A 151 0.91 25.12 -13.22
CA GLU A 151 0.68 26.08 -12.14
C GLU A 151 -0.44 25.64 -11.19
N ARG A 152 -1.44 24.90 -11.71
CA ARG A 152 -2.66 24.55 -10.97
C ARG A 152 -3.10 23.11 -11.19
N ALA A 153 -3.42 22.41 -10.11
CA ALA A 153 -4.00 21.07 -10.15
C ALA A 153 -5.27 20.98 -9.27
N VAL A 154 -6.40 20.62 -9.87
CA VAL A 154 -7.65 20.35 -9.14
C VAL A 154 -7.88 18.85 -9.12
N LEU A 155 -7.89 18.25 -7.93
CA LEU A 155 -8.09 16.82 -7.71
C LEU A 155 -9.53 16.56 -7.24
N GLY A 156 -10.32 15.88 -8.06
CA GLY A 156 -11.74 15.62 -7.80
C GLY A 156 -12.00 14.74 -6.57
N ASN A 157 -13.25 14.74 -6.12
CA ASN A 157 -13.70 14.01 -4.92
C ASN A 157 -13.66 12.48 -5.06
N GLY A 158 -13.56 11.96 -6.28
CA GLY A 158 -13.46 10.51 -6.52
C GLY A 158 -12.07 9.94 -6.25
N LEU A 159 -11.04 10.78 -6.14
CA LEU A 159 -9.66 10.36 -5.93
C LEU A 159 -9.39 10.11 -4.44
N THR A 160 -8.94 8.91 -4.10
CA THR A 160 -8.58 8.55 -2.72
C THR A 160 -7.09 8.76 -2.42
N THR A 161 -6.24 8.65 -3.43
CA THR A 161 -4.78 8.63 -3.26
C THR A 161 -4.09 9.51 -4.30
N VAL A 162 -3.13 10.33 -3.87
CA VAL A 162 -2.11 10.89 -4.76
C VAL A 162 -0.91 9.94 -4.75
N GLU A 163 -0.69 9.26 -5.87
CA GLU A 163 0.30 8.18 -5.99
C GLU A 163 1.75 8.68 -5.98
N TYR A 164 2.68 7.72 -5.90
CA TYR A 164 4.12 7.97 -5.91
C TYR A 164 4.52 8.91 -7.05
N GLY A 165 5.16 10.02 -6.70
CA GLY A 165 5.73 10.97 -7.66
C GLY A 165 4.74 11.64 -8.63
N THR A 166 3.43 11.62 -8.37
CA THR A 166 2.42 12.11 -9.33
C THR A 166 2.73 13.50 -9.91
N PHE A 167 3.19 14.45 -9.09
CA PHE A 167 3.59 15.81 -9.46
C PHE A 167 5.08 16.10 -9.21
N TYR A 168 5.93 15.07 -9.22
CA TYR A 168 7.37 15.22 -9.01
C TYR A 168 7.97 16.24 -10.00
N GLU A 169 8.72 17.23 -9.50
CA GLU A 169 9.36 18.30 -10.28
C GLU A 169 8.40 19.17 -11.11
N CYS A 170 7.13 19.28 -10.69
CA CYS A 170 6.23 20.32 -11.18
C CYS A 170 6.60 21.68 -10.55
N THR A 171 7.73 22.25 -10.97
CA THR A 171 8.36 23.42 -10.33
C THR A 171 7.52 24.70 -10.32
N SER A 172 6.56 24.87 -11.25
CA SER A 172 5.64 26.03 -11.25
C SER A 172 4.35 25.80 -10.44
N LEU A 173 4.14 24.61 -9.87
CA LEU A 173 2.89 24.24 -9.20
C LEU A 173 2.76 25.01 -7.90
N LYS A 174 1.67 25.78 -7.78
CA LYS A 174 1.41 26.66 -6.62
C LYS A 174 -0.01 26.53 -6.06
N ASP A 175 -0.97 26.12 -6.88
CA ASP A 175 -2.37 25.95 -6.48
C ASP A 175 -2.79 24.49 -6.66
N VAL A 176 -2.94 23.77 -5.54
CA VAL A 176 -3.46 22.40 -5.53
C VAL A 176 -4.74 22.36 -4.69
N THR A 177 -5.84 21.97 -5.34
CA THR A 177 -7.11 21.74 -4.66
C THR A 177 -7.31 20.24 -4.44
N PHE A 178 -7.41 19.81 -3.19
CA PHE A 178 -7.68 18.41 -2.83
C PHE A 178 -9.19 18.13 -2.67
N GLY A 179 -9.66 17.05 -3.27
CA GLY A 179 -11.03 16.58 -3.11
C GLY A 179 -11.30 15.98 -1.73
N LYS A 180 -12.58 15.96 -1.31
CA LYS A 180 -13.01 15.44 0.00
C LYS A 180 -12.88 13.91 0.14
N GLY A 181 -12.64 13.20 -0.96
CA GLY A 181 -12.41 11.75 -0.94
C GLY A 181 -10.97 11.35 -0.66
N LEU A 182 -10.04 12.32 -0.62
CA LEU A 182 -8.62 12.03 -0.44
C LEU A 182 -8.34 11.48 0.96
N THR A 183 -7.64 10.36 1.03
CA THR A 183 -7.23 9.68 2.26
C THR A 183 -5.72 9.47 2.37
N SER A 184 -4.96 9.58 1.28
CA SER A 184 -3.50 9.37 1.30
C SER A 184 -2.74 10.17 0.24
N ILE A 185 -1.55 10.65 0.60
CA ILE A 185 -0.54 11.25 -0.27
C ILE A 185 0.75 10.43 -0.11
N VAL A 186 1.13 9.76 -1.20
CA VAL A 186 2.23 8.79 -1.24
C VAL A 186 3.57 9.51 -1.43
N SER A 187 4.68 8.79 -1.23
CA SER A 187 6.02 9.35 -1.23
C SER A 187 6.33 10.13 -2.50
N GLU A 188 7.07 11.22 -2.35
CA GLU A 188 7.54 12.08 -3.44
C GLU A 188 6.43 12.70 -4.32
N ALA A 189 5.16 12.61 -3.93
CA ALA A 189 4.02 13.08 -4.72
C ALA A 189 4.16 14.53 -5.23
N PHE A 190 4.72 15.43 -4.40
CA PHE A 190 5.00 16.83 -4.72
C PHE A 190 6.48 17.20 -4.52
N TYR A 191 7.38 16.24 -4.69
CA TYR A 191 8.82 16.46 -4.56
C TYR A 191 9.30 17.57 -5.53
N ASN A 192 10.11 18.50 -5.05
CA ASN A 192 10.63 19.65 -5.81
C ASN A 192 9.55 20.48 -6.55
N CYS A 193 8.32 20.55 -6.03
CA CYS A 193 7.35 21.56 -6.47
C CYS A 193 7.70 22.93 -5.86
N THR A 194 8.77 23.55 -6.35
CA THR A 194 9.44 24.70 -5.74
C THR A 194 8.61 25.99 -5.64
N ALA A 195 7.46 26.08 -6.32
CA ALA A 195 6.51 27.19 -6.18
C ALA A 195 5.35 26.92 -5.21
N TYR A 196 5.26 25.73 -4.61
CA TYR A 196 4.12 25.36 -3.77
C TYR A 196 4.32 25.84 -2.32
N GLU A 197 3.75 27.01 -2.01
CA GLU A 197 4.00 27.74 -0.75
C GLU A 197 2.90 27.61 0.31
N ASP A 198 1.64 27.40 -0.09
CA ASP A 198 0.47 27.40 0.80
C ASP A 198 -0.24 26.05 0.75
N ILE A 199 0.32 25.04 1.42
CA ILE A 199 -0.26 23.69 1.43
C ILE A 199 -1.42 23.64 2.42
N VAL A 200 -2.64 23.44 1.90
CA VAL A 200 -3.85 23.25 2.69
C VAL A 200 -4.38 21.83 2.47
N LEU A 201 -4.28 21.00 3.50
CA LEU A 201 -4.86 19.65 3.49
C LEU A 201 -6.38 19.72 3.74
N PRO A 202 -7.15 18.74 3.25
CA PRO A 202 -8.56 18.58 3.63
C PRO A 202 -8.75 18.50 5.15
N GLU A 203 -9.94 18.87 5.64
CA GLU A 203 -10.28 18.77 7.08
C GLU A 203 -10.26 17.33 7.60
N GLN A 204 -10.48 16.34 6.73
CA GLN A 204 -10.38 14.94 7.12
C GLN A 204 -8.91 14.50 7.28
N TYR A 205 -8.70 13.41 8.03
CA TYR A 205 -7.39 12.78 8.13
C TYR A 205 -6.87 12.31 6.75
N VAL A 206 -5.63 12.68 6.42
CA VAL A 206 -4.91 12.26 5.21
C VAL A 206 -3.58 11.64 5.62
N GLU A 207 -3.33 10.42 5.18
CA GLU A 207 -2.05 9.74 5.42
C GLU A 207 -0.94 10.37 4.56
N LEU A 208 0.13 10.85 5.20
CA LEU A 208 1.27 11.47 4.53
C LEU A 208 2.48 10.56 4.59
N SER A 209 3.06 10.28 3.42
CA SER A 209 4.27 9.47 3.26
C SER A 209 5.55 10.32 3.22
N TYR A 210 6.69 9.63 3.32
CA TYR A 210 8.04 10.20 3.27
C TYR A 210 8.24 11.10 2.04
N GLU A 211 8.88 12.25 2.22
CA GLU A 211 9.25 13.18 1.12
C GLU A 211 8.09 13.65 0.23
N SER A 212 6.84 13.46 0.66
CA SER A 212 5.65 13.87 -0.10
C SER A 212 5.66 15.34 -0.51
N PHE A 213 6.33 16.21 0.27
CA PHE A 213 6.45 17.65 0.01
C PHE A 213 7.90 18.17 0.10
N MET A 214 8.91 17.30 0.00
CA MET A 214 10.31 17.73 0.07
C MET A 214 10.66 18.66 -1.10
N GLY A 215 11.39 19.75 -0.84
CA GLY A 215 11.79 20.73 -1.87
C GLY A 215 10.67 21.65 -2.38
N THR A 216 9.52 21.68 -1.70
CA THR A 216 8.47 22.68 -1.95
C THR A 216 8.84 24.04 -1.34
N ALA A 217 8.25 25.15 -1.83
CA ALA A 217 8.42 26.44 -1.15
C ALA A 217 7.95 26.40 0.32
N TYR A 218 6.90 25.62 0.60
CA TYR A 218 6.44 25.34 1.95
C TYR A 218 7.52 24.70 2.83
N TYR A 219 8.22 23.68 2.28
CA TYR A 219 9.31 22.99 2.97
C TYR A 219 10.50 23.92 3.23
N GLU A 220 10.86 24.77 2.27
CA GLU A 220 12.02 25.68 2.39
C GLU A 220 11.74 26.93 3.24
N ASN A 221 10.47 27.22 3.56
CA ASN A 221 10.10 28.35 4.40
C ASN A 221 10.33 28.04 5.89
N GLU A 222 11.30 28.73 6.51
CA GLU A 222 11.67 28.57 7.93
C GLU A 222 10.50 28.79 8.91
N GLU A 223 9.49 29.59 8.57
CA GLU A 223 8.32 29.85 9.42
C GLU A 223 7.44 28.60 9.61
N ASN A 224 7.51 27.64 8.69
CA ASN A 224 6.78 26.37 8.78
C ASN A 224 7.49 25.35 9.68
N TRP A 225 8.69 25.69 10.16
CA TRP A 225 9.47 24.85 11.05
C TRP A 225 9.33 25.27 12.51
N TYR A 226 9.04 24.31 13.37
CA TYR A 226 9.02 24.46 14.82
C TYR A 226 10.02 23.49 15.45
N ASN A 227 11.03 24.04 16.13
CA ASN A 227 12.07 23.27 16.83
C ASN A 227 12.75 22.22 15.93
N GLY A 228 13.02 22.59 14.67
CA GLY A 228 13.60 21.69 13.68
C GLY A 228 12.60 20.69 13.08
N GLY A 229 11.33 20.73 13.42
CA GLY A 229 10.28 19.94 12.77
C GLY A 229 9.46 20.76 11.78
N LEU A 230 9.16 20.21 10.61
CA LEU A 230 8.26 20.78 9.61
C LEU A 230 6.82 20.32 9.89
N TYR A 231 5.87 21.26 9.82
CA TYR A 231 4.47 20.98 10.11
C TYR A 231 3.54 21.55 9.05
N ILE A 232 2.44 20.85 8.76
CA ILE A 232 1.29 21.38 8.00
C ILE A 232 0.06 21.25 8.90
N GLY A 233 -0.45 22.37 9.42
CA GLY A 233 -1.56 22.35 10.37
C GLY A 233 -1.28 21.42 11.57
N GLU A 234 -2.10 20.41 11.78
CA GLU A 234 -1.95 19.45 12.87
C GLU A 234 -1.02 18.26 12.52
N TYR A 235 -0.37 18.27 11.35
CA TYR A 235 0.56 17.23 10.88
C TYR A 235 2.02 17.59 11.16
N PHE A 236 2.80 16.64 11.65
CA PHE A 236 4.26 16.65 11.67
C PHE A 236 4.79 15.85 10.48
N LEU A 237 5.56 16.52 9.60
CA LEU A 237 5.99 15.96 8.32
C LEU A 237 7.43 15.46 8.31
N TYR A 238 8.36 16.24 8.85
CA TYR A 238 9.79 15.95 8.75
C TYR A 238 10.59 16.66 9.84
N GLY A 239 11.65 16.06 10.39
CA GLY A 239 12.58 16.73 11.30
C GLY A 239 13.96 16.92 10.68
N ASN A 240 14.58 18.08 10.92
CA ASN A 240 15.85 18.52 10.35
C ASN A 240 17.07 17.98 11.12
N LYS A 241 18.04 17.44 10.37
CA LYS A 241 19.28 16.75 10.79
C LYS A 241 20.18 17.50 11.78
N THR A 242 20.02 18.81 11.95
CA THR A 242 20.92 19.65 12.77
C THR A 242 20.55 19.77 14.25
N THR A 243 19.41 19.25 14.70
CA THR A 243 19.05 19.28 16.13
C THR A 243 19.79 18.22 16.94
N ASN A 244 20.92 18.60 17.54
CA ASN A 244 21.56 17.82 18.61
C ASN A 244 20.82 18.04 19.94
N GLY A 245 20.29 16.98 20.56
CA GLY A 245 19.64 17.04 21.88
C GLY A 245 18.18 16.55 21.89
N THR A 246 17.33 17.15 22.72
CA THR A 246 15.90 16.78 22.85
C THR A 246 15.06 17.45 21.77
N PHE A 247 14.44 16.65 20.90
CA PHE A 247 13.51 17.10 19.86
C PHE A 247 12.08 17.09 20.40
N VAL A 248 11.40 18.24 20.40
CA VAL A 248 10.03 18.37 20.94
C VAL A 248 9.07 18.60 19.79
N ILE A 249 8.14 17.65 19.58
CA ILE A 249 7.07 17.81 18.59
C ILE A 249 6.10 18.89 19.09
N ARG A 250 5.65 19.75 18.16
CA ARG A 250 4.82 20.92 18.45
C ARG A 250 3.54 20.53 19.20
N PRO A 251 3.26 21.13 20.38
CA PRO A 251 1.97 20.93 21.05
C PRO A 251 0.80 21.28 20.12
N GLY A 252 -0.23 20.43 20.08
CA GLY A 252 -1.34 20.56 19.13
C GLY A 252 -1.19 19.71 17.87
N THR A 253 -0.03 19.08 17.64
CA THR A 253 0.11 18.04 16.59
C THR A 253 -0.81 16.86 16.90
N LYS A 254 -1.60 16.45 15.92
CA LYS A 254 -2.47 15.26 15.95
C LYS A 254 -1.91 14.10 15.13
N TYR A 255 -1.19 14.40 14.06
CA TYR A 255 -0.80 13.40 13.07
C TYR A 255 0.69 13.43 12.80
N VAL A 256 1.32 12.26 12.72
CA VAL A 256 2.76 12.11 12.43
C VAL A 256 2.93 11.33 11.12
N ALA A 257 3.57 11.95 10.13
CA ALA A 257 3.82 11.37 8.82
C ALA A 257 4.84 10.22 8.88
N SER A 258 4.76 9.31 7.91
CA SER A 258 5.72 8.22 7.78
C SER A 258 7.11 8.76 7.47
N TYR A 259 8.13 8.18 8.11
CA TYR A 259 9.54 8.54 8.01
C TYR A 259 9.83 10.00 8.33
N SER A 260 8.97 10.66 9.10
CA SER A 260 9.13 12.05 9.51
C SER A 260 10.38 12.31 10.36
N LEU A 261 11.00 11.27 10.93
CA LEU A 261 12.24 11.36 11.68
C LEU A 261 13.41 10.64 10.99
N TYR A 262 13.34 10.49 9.67
CA TYR A 262 14.38 9.88 8.86
C TYR A 262 15.73 10.61 9.03
N ASP A 263 16.78 9.87 9.40
CA ASP A 263 18.18 10.35 9.49
C ASP A 263 18.42 11.47 10.54
N LEU A 264 17.54 11.59 11.53
CA LEU A 264 17.75 12.42 12.72
C LEU A 264 18.54 11.65 13.78
N SER A 265 19.46 12.34 14.48
CA SER A 265 20.19 11.80 15.65
C SER A 265 19.83 12.54 16.96
N PRO A 266 18.56 12.64 17.37
CA PRO A 266 18.20 13.35 18.59
C PRO A 266 18.50 12.46 19.81
N GLY A 267 19.00 13.06 20.88
CA GLY A 267 19.24 12.36 22.14
C GLY A 267 17.97 12.07 22.96
N SER A 268 16.81 12.64 22.59
CA SER A 268 15.47 12.36 23.15
C SER A 268 14.39 12.95 22.23
N ILE A 269 13.20 12.35 22.15
CA ILE A 269 12.06 12.89 21.39
C ILE A 269 10.83 12.98 22.29
N TYR A 270 10.18 14.14 22.32
CA TYR A 270 8.96 14.38 23.10
C TYR A 270 7.74 14.46 22.19
N TYR A 271 6.79 13.56 22.41
CA TYR A 271 5.51 13.51 21.72
C TYR A 271 4.43 14.20 22.58
N PRO A 272 3.71 15.21 22.07
CA PRO A 272 2.60 15.82 22.80
C PRO A 272 1.41 14.86 22.91
N ARG A 273 0.61 15.00 23.97
CA ARG A 273 -0.58 14.16 24.22
C ARG A 273 -1.69 14.31 23.18
N THR A 274 -1.61 15.34 22.33
CA THR A 274 -2.59 15.65 21.30
C THR A 274 -2.52 14.71 20.10
N ILE A 275 -1.50 13.84 20.03
CA ILE A 275 -1.34 12.91 18.90
C ILE A 275 -2.44 11.86 18.90
N GLU A 276 -3.19 11.84 17.79
CA GLU A 276 -4.25 10.88 17.50
C GLU A 276 -3.74 9.73 16.63
N LYS A 277 -2.79 9.98 15.71
CA LYS A 277 -2.27 8.95 14.79
C LYS A 277 -0.80 9.16 14.44
N ILE A 278 -0.07 8.05 14.36
CA ILE A 278 1.33 7.98 13.93
C ILE A 278 1.44 6.97 12.79
N ASN A 279 1.98 7.37 11.65
CA ASN A 279 2.19 6.47 10.52
C ASN A 279 3.59 5.84 10.59
N GLU A 280 3.64 4.51 10.49
CA GLU A 280 4.88 3.76 10.61
C GLU A 280 5.53 3.46 9.24
N PRO A 281 6.87 3.38 9.19
CA PRO A 281 7.82 3.64 10.28
C PRO A 281 8.09 5.14 10.45
N VAL A 282 8.26 5.62 11.67
CA VAL A 282 8.58 7.05 11.93
C VAL A 282 10.09 7.31 11.82
N VAL A 283 10.90 6.33 12.23
CA VAL A 283 12.36 6.43 12.37
C VAL A 283 13.05 5.42 11.45
N TYR A 284 14.06 5.88 10.71
CA TYR A 284 14.97 5.04 9.92
C TYR A 284 16.38 5.60 10.12
N VAL A 285 17.26 4.90 10.85
CA VAL A 285 18.57 5.45 11.23
C VAL A 285 19.65 4.38 11.13
N TYR A 286 20.79 4.76 10.55
CA TYR A 286 21.95 3.89 10.37
C TYR A 286 22.83 3.72 11.62
N HIS A 287 22.86 4.62 12.63
CA HIS A 287 23.73 4.55 13.82
C HIS A 287 23.09 5.24 15.08
N PHE A 288 23.32 4.72 16.30
CA PHE A 288 22.60 5.07 17.55
C PHE A 288 23.21 6.18 18.44
N GLY A 289 22.35 6.87 19.22
CA GLY A 289 22.67 7.58 20.47
C GLY A 289 21.43 8.00 21.30
N ALA A 290 21.20 7.36 22.45
CA ALA A 290 20.31 7.65 23.61
C ALA A 290 18.86 8.20 23.41
N SER A 291 17.91 7.73 24.23
CA SER A 291 16.56 8.32 24.39
C SER A 291 16.15 8.34 25.87
N HIS A 292 15.55 9.46 26.32
CA HIS A 292 14.70 9.53 27.51
C HIS A 292 13.26 9.82 27.06
N VAL A 293 12.30 9.03 27.54
CA VAL A 293 10.86 9.18 27.26
C VAL A 293 10.14 9.44 28.59
N PRO A 294 9.51 10.60 28.80
CA PRO A 294 8.53 10.78 29.86
C PRO A 294 7.12 10.35 29.41
N TYR A 295 6.38 9.76 30.36
CA TYR A 295 5.07 9.12 30.29
C TYR A 295 3.91 9.95 29.67
N ASP A 296 2.92 9.21 29.13
CA ASP A 296 1.49 9.51 28.94
C ASP A 296 0.96 9.97 27.57
N SER A 297 0.80 9.04 26.63
CA SER A 297 -0.26 9.08 25.61
C SER A 297 -1.01 7.74 25.60
N PRO A 298 -2.36 7.71 25.51
CA PRO A 298 -3.15 6.48 25.50
C PRO A 298 -3.08 5.68 24.19
N TYR A 299 -2.40 6.19 23.16
CA TYR A 299 -2.25 5.51 21.86
C TYR A 299 -0.84 5.73 21.30
N VAL A 300 0.13 4.89 21.70
CA VAL A 300 1.43 4.83 21.02
C VAL A 300 1.82 3.38 20.74
N LEU A 301 1.66 3.00 19.48
CA LEU A 301 2.51 2.02 18.81
C LEU A 301 3.89 2.69 18.60
N GLY A 302 4.96 2.02 19.02
CA GLY A 302 6.33 2.52 18.87
C GLY A 302 7.34 1.52 19.40
N PHE A 303 7.82 0.64 18.52
CA PHE A 303 8.81 -0.38 18.85
C PHE A 303 10.23 0.20 18.84
N SER A 304 10.88 0.26 20.02
CA SER A 304 12.30 0.61 20.16
C SER A 304 13.17 -0.64 20.20
N GLY A 305 13.87 -0.97 19.12
CA GLY A 305 15.02 -1.90 19.16
C GLY A 305 16.29 -1.14 19.58
N SER A 306 17.19 -1.72 20.39
CA SER A 306 18.45 -1.07 20.80
C SER A 306 19.64 -2.03 20.88
N VAL A 307 20.82 -1.59 20.40
CA VAL A 307 22.19 -1.95 20.86
C VAL A 307 22.92 -0.60 21.02
N VAL A 308 23.75 -0.28 22.04
CA VAL A 308 25.09 -0.84 22.32
C VAL A 308 25.54 -0.69 23.80
N SER A 309 26.37 -1.65 24.22
CA SER A 309 27.25 -1.78 25.40
C SER A 309 27.34 -0.63 26.41
N GLY A 310 27.00 -0.94 27.68
CA GLY A 310 27.64 -0.29 28.84
C GLY A 310 26.78 0.60 29.74
N GLY A 311 25.45 0.59 29.63
CA GLY A 311 24.56 1.40 30.49
C GLY A 311 23.36 0.62 31.05
N THR A 312 22.96 0.96 32.27
CA THR A 312 21.91 0.31 33.09
C THR A 312 20.53 0.39 32.42
N ARG A 313 19.81 -0.74 32.39
CA ARG A 313 18.58 -0.99 31.61
C ARG A 313 17.30 -0.64 32.40
N ARG A 314 16.38 0.14 31.83
CA ARG A 314 14.95 0.19 32.22
C ARG A 314 14.08 0.50 30.98
N LEU A 315 13.25 -0.45 30.57
CA LEU A 315 12.13 -0.26 29.66
C LEU A 315 10.89 -0.01 30.52
N CYS A 316 10.08 1.01 30.22
CA CYS A 316 8.83 1.24 30.96
C CYS A 316 7.73 0.31 30.42
N PRO A 317 6.85 -0.24 31.28
CA PRO A 317 5.78 -1.13 30.85
C PRO A 317 4.78 -0.38 29.96
N THR A 318 4.76 -0.70 28.67
CA THR A 318 3.78 -0.19 27.69
C THR A 318 2.74 -1.26 27.40
N GLU A 319 1.45 -0.93 27.53
CA GLU A 319 0.35 -1.75 27.02
C GLU A 319 0.03 -1.32 25.57
N GLY A 320 -0.17 -2.28 24.66
CA GLY A 320 -0.51 -2.06 23.25
C GLY A 320 -1.53 -3.08 22.74
N LYS A 321 -1.89 -3.02 21.44
CA LYS A 321 -2.87 -3.93 20.82
C LYS A 321 -2.33 -4.56 19.54
N SER A 322 -2.49 -5.87 19.37
CA SER A 322 -2.14 -6.63 18.15
C SER A 322 -3.34 -7.47 17.72
N GLY A 323 -3.94 -7.15 16.58
CA GLY A 323 -5.22 -7.74 16.19
C GLY A 323 -6.31 -7.38 17.20
N ASP A 324 -6.95 -8.39 17.79
CA ASP A 324 -8.02 -8.23 18.79
C ASP A 324 -7.52 -8.30 20.24
N VAL A 325 -6.25 -8.64 20.45
CA VAL A 325 -5.66 -8.86 21.79
C VAL A 325 -4.70 -7.75 22.19
N TYR A 326 -4.56 -7.55 23.49
CA TYR A 326 -3.64 -6.58 24.09
C TYR A 326 -2.29 -7.23 24.41
N TYR A 327 -1.24 -6.43 24.54
CA TYR A 327 0.08 -6.90 24.99
C TYR A 327 0.73 -5.90 25.93
N ARG A 328 1.65 -6.38 26.78
CA ARG A 328 2.43 -5.57 27.72
C ARG A 328 3.84 -6.10 27.93
N PHE A 329 4.79 -5.21 28.23
CA PHE A 329 6.13 -5.59 28.67
C PHE A 329 6.22 -5.63 30.20
N ASP A 330 7.06 -6.50 30.75
CA ASP A 330 7.43 -6.45 32.16
C ASP A 330 8.35 -5.26 32.48
N GLU A 331 8.62 -5.00 33.76
CA GLU A 331 9.45 -3.88 34.22
C GLU A 331 10.89 -3.91 33.68
N THR A 332 11.36 -5.08 33.22
CA THR A 332 12.69 -5.25 32.62
C THR A 332 12.69 -5.12 31.10
N GLY A 333 11.50 -5.19 30.49
CA GLY A 333 11.25 -5.25 29.05
C GLY A 333 11.79 -6.51 28.37
N THR A 334 12.01 -7.58 29.13
CA THR A 334 12.51 -8.88 28.63
C THR A 334 11.39 -9.91 28.50
N ILE A 335 10.25 -9.68 29.15
CA ILE A 335 9.07 -10.53 29.08
C ILE A 335 7.94 -9.76 28.38
N LEU A 336 7.42 -10.33 27.29
CA LEU A 336 6.27 -9.79 26.56
C LEU A 336 5.04 -10.65 26.83
N THR A 337 3.98 -10.04 27.36
CA THR A 337 2.74 -10.73 27.75
C THR A 337 1.57 -10.30 26.87
N PHE A 338 0.86 -11.24 26.23
CA PHE A 338 -0.39 -11.00 25.50
C PHE A 338 -1.60 -11.42 26.32
N TYR A 339 -2.66 -10.63 26.32
CA TYR A 339 -3.88 -10.87 27.09
C TYR A 339 -5.11 -10.28 26.40
N GLY A 340 -6.31 -10.69 26.83
CA GLY A 340 -7.57 -10.31 26.19
C GLY A 340 -8.09 -11.39 25.24
N ASN A 341 -9.22 -11.13 24.59
CA ASN A 341 -9.95 -12.14 23.83
C ASN A 341 -9.76 -11.97 22.32
N GLY A 342 -9.26 -13.02 21.63
CA GLY A 342 -9.23 -13.08 20.17
C GLY A 342 -7.87 -13.47 19.58
N ALA A 343 -7.64 -13.03 18.34
CA ALA A 343 -6.46 -13.37 17.55
C ALA A 343 -5.41 -12.25 17.51
N THR A 344 -4.13 -12.62 17.51
CA THR A 344 -3.07 -11.69 17.09
C THR A 344 -3.12 -11.49 15.57
N LYS A 345 -2.66 -10.34 15.06
CA LYS A 345 -2.71 -10.03 13.62
C LYS A 345 -1.68 -10.85 12.83
N ASP A 346 -2.06 -11.39 11.67
CA ASP A 346 -1.12 -11.94 10.67
C ASP A 346 -0.37 -10.79 9.96
N TYR A 347 0.96 -10.91 9.83
CA TYR A 347 1.77 -9.95 9.08
C TYR A 347 2.09 -10.51 7.69
N GLU A 348 1.32 -10.11 6.67
CA GLU A 348 1.60 -10.39 5.26
C GLU A 348 1.64 -9.09 4.44
N LEU A 349 2.64 -8.94 3.55
CA LEU A 349 2.63 -7.98 2.44
C LEU A 349 2.96 -8.72 1.15
N ILE A 350 2.11 -8.50 0.13
CA ILE A 350 2.35 -8.91 -1.27
C ILE A 350 2.93 -7.67 -1.98
N TYR A 351 4.16 -7.75 -2.46
CA TYR A 351 4.76 -6.71 -3.31
C TYR A 351 4.32 -6.87 -4.78
N PRO A 352 4.40 -5.80 -5.61
CA PRO A 352 3.99 -5.83 -7.02
C PRO A 352 4.73 -6.85 -7.91
N ASP A 353 5.85 -7.40 -7.43
CA ASP A 353 6.64 -8.43 -8.12
C ASP A 353 6.27 -9.87 -7.73
N GLY A 354 5.27 -10.04 -6.84
CA GLY A 354 4.84 -11.35 -6.35
C GLY A 354 5.83 -12.02 -5.40
N GLN A 355 6.88 -11.33 -4.93
CA GLN A 355 7.79 -11.89 -3.92
C GLN A 355 7.29 -11.63 -2.50
N LEU A 356 7.22 -12.71 -1.71
CA LEU A 356 7.05 -12.67 -0.26
C LEU A 356 8.33 -12.12 0.38
N ARG A 357 8.24 -10.95 1.03
CA ARG A 357 9.31 -10.42 1.90
C ARG A 357 8.72 -10.00 3.23
N LEU A 358 9.33 -10.48 4.31
CA LEU A 358 8.96 -10.21 5.70
C LEU A 358 9.11 -8.70 5.97
N ASN A 359 8.02 -7.99 6.23
CA ASN A 359 8.07 -6.61 6.70
C ASN A 359 8.12 -6.60 8.23
N THR A 360 9.06 -5.83 8.77
CA THR A 360 9.76 -6.10 10.03
C THR A 360 9.54 -5.03 11.09
N PRO A 361 8.41 -5.02 11.82
CA PRO A 361 8.40 -4.43 13.15
C PRO A 361 8.94 -5.42 14.20
N TRP A 362 8.60 -6.71 14.08
CA TRP A 362 8.89 -7.71 15.13
C TRP A 362 10.30 -8.30 15.09
N VAL A 363 10.93 -8.43 13.91
CA VAL A 363 12.27 -9.04 13.74
C VAL A 363 13.37 -8.32 14.54
N TYR A 364 13.18 -7.04 14.90
CA TYR A 364 14.19 -6.26 15.64
C TYR A 364 13.97 -6.19 17.16
N ILE A 365 12.74 -6.34 17.67
CA ILE A 365 12.47 -6.36 19.13
C ILE A 365 12.87 -7.72 19.71
N SER A 366 12.72 -8.74 18.88
CA SER A 366 12.67 -10.11 19.31
C SER A 366 14.05 -10.73 19.59
N SER A 367 15.13 -10.05 19.20
CA SER A 367 16.49 -10.34 19.65
C SER A 367 16.75 -9.93 21.11
N TYR A 368 15.79 -9.26 21.77
CA TYR A 368 15.87 -8.79 23.17
C TYR A 368 14.77 -9.36 24.09
N ILE A 369 13.76 -10.04 23.54
CA ILE A 369 12.71 -10.70 24.33
C ILE A 369 13.23 -12.07 24.77
N ASP A 370 13.44 -12.23 26.08
CA ASP A 370 13.83 -13.51 26.66
C ASP A 370 12.62 -14.45 26.74
N GLU A 371 11.43 -13.93 27.09
CA GLU A 371 10.23 -14.74 27.25
C GLU A 371 8.99 -14.09 26.62
N VAL A 372 8.19 -14.88 25.92
CA VAL A 372 6.81 -14.51 25.56
C VAL A 372 5.82 -15.28 26.42
N VAL A 373 4.80 -14.59 26.94
CA VAL A 373 3.71 -15.17 27.72
C VAL A 373 2.40 -14.86 27.00
N ILE A 374 1.61 -15.88 26.69
CA ILE A 374 0.25 -15.74 26.18
C ILE A 374 -0.70 -16.11 27.32
N GLU A 375 -1.50 -15.16 27.80
CA GLU A 375 -2.49 -15.37 28.86
C GLU A 375 -3.81 -15.92 28.31
N GLU A 376 -4.66 -16.40 29.24
CA GLU A 376 -6.00 -16.91 28.93
C GLU A 376 -6.86 -15.87 28.19
N GLY A 377 -7.59 -16.35 27.19
CA GLY A 377 -8.47 -15.55 26.32
C GLY A 377 -7.92 -15.39 24.89
N VAL A 378 -6.60 -15.43 24.71
CA VAL A 378 -5.98 -15.39 23.37
C VAL A 378 -6.20 -16.75 22.69
N THR A 379 -6.77 -16.75 21.50
CA THR A 379 -7.17 -17.98 20.79
C THR A 379 -6.23 -18.34 19.64
N THR A 380 -5.63 -17.36 18.98
CA THR A 380 -4.82 -17.55 17.77
C THR A 380 -3.52 -16.75 17.84
N ILE A 381 -2.40 -17.41 17.55
CA ILE A 381 -1.10 -16.77 17.33
C ILE A 381 -0.85 -16.70 15.82
N GLY A 382 -0.94 -15.50 15.26
CA GLY A 382 -0.74 -15.19 13.86
C GLY A 382 0.68 -15.42 13.33
N SER A 383 0.85 -15.31 12.02
CA SER A 383 2.12 -15.62 11.36
C SER A 383 3.23 -14.63 11.73
N CYS A 384 4.47 -15.13 11.86
CA CYS A 384 5.68 -14.34 12.15
C CYS A 384 5.64 -13.48 13.43
N CYS A 385 4.79 -13.84 14.40
CA CYS A 385 4.57 -13.01 15.61
C CYS A 385 5.82 -12.88 16.50
N PHE A 386 6.58 -13.96 16.73
CA PHE A 386 7.64 -13.99 17.74
C PHE A 386 8.96 -14.52 17.18
N PRO A 387 9.78 -13.68 16.52
CA PRO A 387 11.10 -14.11 16.09
C PRO A 387 12.08 -14.26 17.30
N TYR A 388 13.10 -15.11 17.27
CA TYR A 388 14.23 -15.14 18.24
C TYR A 388 14.01 -15.13 19.79
N VAL A 389 12.89 -15.60 20.35
CA VAL A 389 12.69 -15.64 21.84
C VAL A 389 13.45 -16.77 22.55
N LYS A 390 13.77 -16.64 23.85
CA LYS A 390 14.46 -17.69 24.65
C LYS A 390 13.51 -18.54 25.50
N LYS A 391 12.22 -18.26 25.50
CA LYS A 391 11.17 -19.04 26.17
C LYS A 391 9.81 -18.60 25.64
N ALA A 392 8.85 -19.53 25.59
CA ALA A 392 7.46 -19.24 25.29
C ALA A 392 6.55 -19.97 26.28
N THR A 393 5.61 -19.24 26.88
CA THR A 393 4.59 -19.74 27.79
C THR A 393 3.22 -19.50 27.14
N LEU A 394 2.48 -20.57 26.86
CA LEU A 394 1.23 -20.52 26.09
C LEU A 394 0.04 -20.97 26.96
N ALA A 395 -1.02 -20.16 27.05
CA ALA A 395 -2.25 -20.51 27.74
C ALA A 395 -3.08 -21.56 26.99
N ASP A 396 -3.91 -22.32 27.72
CA ASP A 396 -4.73 -23.39 27.16
C ASP A 396 -5.86 -22.86 26.25
N SER A 397 -6.19 -21.57 26.32
CA SER A 397 -7.12 -20.92 25.38
C SER A 397 -6.62 -20.87 23.93
N VAL A 398 -5.32 -21.04 23.69
CA VAL A 398 -4.72 -20.99 22.36
C VAL A 398 -5.07 -22.26 21.58
N THR A 399 -5.85 -22.11 20.51
CA THR A 399 -6.28 -23.20 19.62
C THR A 399 -5.54 -23.19 18.28
N HIS A 400 -4.96 -22.06 17.84
CA HIS A 400 -4.30 -21.95 16.54
C HIS A 400 -2.92 -21.28 16.64
N ILE A 401 -1.91 -21.89 16.02
CA ILE A 401 -0.55 -21.34 15.89
C ILE A 401 -0.16 -21.33 14.40
N ASN A 402 -0.01 -20.14 13.81
CA ASN A 402 0.24 -19.94 12.38
C ASN A 402 1.73 -20.05 12.01
N SER A 403 2.05 -19.84 10.72
CA SER A 403 3.40 -20.02 10.16
C SER A 403 4.41 -19.08 10.80
N GLU A 404 5.60 -19.60 11.14
CA GLU A 404 6.66 -18.84 11.83
C GLU A 404 6.25 -18.12 13.13
N ALA A 405 5.14 -18.48 13.75
CA ALA A 405 4.61 -17.79 14.93
C ALA A 405 5.63 -17.74 16.08
N LEU A 406 6.45 -18.79 16.24
CA LEU A 406 7.48 -18.91 17.28
C LEU A 406 8.84 -19.29 16.64
N ARG A 407 9.78 -18.35 16.60
CA ARG A 407 11.21 -18.61 16.33
C ARG A 407 12.01 -18.26 17.60
N GLY A 408 13.09 -18.99 17.90
CA GLY A 408 13.74 -18.82 19.20
C GLY A 408 14.97 -19.67 19.47
N SER A 409 15.53 -19.59 20.68
CA SER A 409 16.75 -20.33 21.06
C SER A 409 16.57 -21.20 22.32
N PHE A 410 15.38 -21.74 22.55
CA PHE A 410 15.03 -22.53 23.74
C PHE A 410 15.00 -24.04 23.50
N ALA A 411 15.21 -24.79 24.58
CA ALA A 411 15.31 -26.26 24.56
C ALA A 411 13.96 -26.98 24.60
N THR A 412 12.94 -26.42 25.26
CA THR A 412 11.65 -27.09 25.45
C THR A 412 10.49 -26.19 25.01
N LEU A 413 9.58 -26.73 24.19
CA LEU A 413 8.32 -26.08 23.80
C LEU A 413 7.14 -26.82 24.42
N ASN A 414 6.39 -26.14 25.30
CA ASN A 414 5.17 -26.68 25.88
C ASN A 414 3.96 -26.15 25.09
N LEU A 415 3.29 -27.02 24.37
CA LEU A 415 2.11 -26.68 23.58
C LEU A 415 0.84 -26.68 24.44
N PRO A 416 -0.14 -25.80 24.12
CA PRO A 416 -1.37 -25.66 24.88
C PRO A 416 -2.28 -26.89 24.71
N LYS A 417 -3.05 -27.23 25.75
CA LYS A 417 -3.92 -28.42 25.75
C LYS A 417 -4.93 -28.42 24.61
N ASN A 418 -5.58 -27.28 24.35
CA ASN A 418 -6.67 -27.18 23.37
C ASN A 418 -6.20 -26.84 21.95
N LEU A 419 -4.92 -27.06 21.62
CA LEU A 419 -4.40 -26.81 20.29
C LEU A 419 -5.18 -27.60 19.22
N GLU A 420 -5.74 -26.90 18.25
CA GLU A 420 -6.46 -27.43 17.09
C GLU A 420 -5.60 -27.41 15.83
N TYR A 421 -4.81 -26.35 15.66
CA TYR A 421 -3.99 -26.16 14.48
C TYR A 421 -2.60 -25.63 14.84
N ILE A 422 -1.58 -26.23 14.22
CA ILE A 422 -0.23 -25.71 14.18
C ILE A 422 0.27 -25.76 12.75
N CYS A 423 0.66 -24.61 12.19
CA CYS A 423 1.02 -24.51 10.79
C CYS A 423 2.24 -25.39 10.48
N PRO A 424 2.11 -26.33 9.54
CA PRO A 424 3.22 -27.24 9.22
C PRO A 424 4.26 -26.63 8.27
N THR A 425 3.87 -25.64 7.48
CA THR A 425 4.76 -24.99 6.50
C THR A 425 5.47 -23.77 7.09
N ASN A 426 6.81 -23.88 7.11
CA ASN A 426 7.81 -22.85 7.33
C ASN A 426 7.91 -22.27 8.77
N TYR A 427 9.00 -22.66 9.44
CA TYR A 427 9.71 -22.01 10.56
C TYR A 427 9.10 -21.93 11.98
N LEU A 428 8.77 -23.07 12.59
CA LEU A 428 9.21 -23.27 13.99
C LEU A 428 10.75 -23.36 14.01
N TYR A 429 11.41 -22.25 13.70
CA TYR A 429 12.86 -22.15 13.65
C TYR A 429 13.36 -21.90 15.06
N ILE A 430 13.48 -23.00 15.81
CA ILE A 430 14.01 -23.00 17.16
C ILE A 430 15.27 -23.88 17.14
N PRO A 431 16.43 -23.36 16.68
CA PRO A 431 17.68 -24.12 16.54
C PRO A 431 18.11 -24.90 17.78
N ASN A 432 17.69 -24.51 18.98
CA ASN A 432 18.08 -25.21 20.21
C ASN A 432 17.01 -26.19 20.74
N LEU A 433 15.94 -26.44 20.00
CA LEU A 433 14.82 -27.26 20.49
C LEU A 433 15.25 -28.72 20.66
N GLU A 434 15.23 -29.19 21.91
CA GLU A 434 15.52 -30.57 22.31
C GLU A 434 14.24 -31.39 22.55
N GLU A 435 13.14 -30.75 22.96
CA GLU A 435 11.91 -31.42 23.39
C GLU A 435 10.64 -30.59 23.10
N ILE A 436 9.57 -31.26 22.65
CA ILE A 436 8.21 -30.70 22.55
C ILE A 436 7.30 -31.52 23.47
N THR A 437 6.50 -30.83 24.29
CA THR A 437 5.50 -31.47 25.15
C THR A 437 4.11 -30.92 24.87
N ILE A 438 3.08 -31.74 25.14
CA ILE A 438 1.68 -31.33 25.13
C ILE A 438 0.91 -32.24 26.11
N SER A 439 -0.18 -31.74 26.68
CA SER A 439 -1.05 -32.51 27.57
C SER A 439 -1.56 -33.80 26.90
N GLU A 440 -1.60 -34.91 27.65
CA GLU A 440 -2.22 -36.18 27.21
C GLU A 440 -3.71 -36.02 26.90
N ASP A 441 -4.37 -35.03 27.49
CA ASP A 441 -5.77 -34.70 27.22
C ASP A 441 -5.97 -33.91 25.92
N SER A 442 -4.90 -33.55 25.20
CA SER A 442 -5.04 -32.79 23.94
C SER A 442 -5.88 -33.57 22.92
N PRO A 443 -6.87 -32.94 22.27
CA PRO A 443 -7.78 -33.64 21.36
C PRO A 443 -7.12 -34.02 20.03
N ASN A 444 -6.16 -33.21 19.54
CA ASN A 444 -5.68 -33.29 18.15
C ASN A 444 -4.20 -33.68 18.03
N PHE A 445 -3.40 -33.53 19.08
CA PHE A 445 -1.96 -33.78 19.05
C PHE A 445 -1.51 -34.70 20.18
N ALA A 446 -0.34 -35.31 20.00
CA ALA A 446 0.33 -36.11 21.00
C ALA A 446 1.84 -35.83 20.96
N ALA A 447 2.47 -35.74 22.12
CA ALA A 447 3.93 -35.72 22.23
C ALA A 447 4.41 -37.06 22.77
N LYS A 448 5.33 -37.71 22.06
CA LYS A 448 5.95 -38.97 22.49
C LYS A 448 7.46 -38.83 22.38
N ASP A 449 8.17 -39.13 23.46
CA ASP A 449 9.63 -39.02 23.56
C ASP A 449 10.16 -37.63 23.12
N GLY A 450 9.38 -36.58 23.39
CA GLY A 450 9.70 -35.19 23.02
C GLY A 450 9.48 -34.84 21.55
N VAL A 451 8.88 -35.73 20.75
CA VAL A 451 8.55 -35.53 19.33
C VAL A 451 7.04 -35.32 19.17
N LEU A 452 6.64 -34.40 18.29
CA LEU A 452 5.24 -34.04 18.08
C LEU A 452 4.59 -34.86 16.96
N TYR A 453 3.42 -35.41 17.25
CA TYR A 453 2.60 -36.21 16.35
C TYR A 453 1.14 -35.72 16.32
N SER A 454 0.39 -36.16 15.32
CA SER A 454 -1.07 -36.17 15.39
C SER A 454 -1.54 -37.08 16.54
N LYS A 455 -2.74 -36.83 17.08
CA LYS A 455 -3.29 -37.60 18.21
C LYS A 455 -3.32 -39.11 17.94
N ASP A 456 -3.61 -39.49 16.69
CA ASP A 456 -3.68 -40.88 16.24
C ASP A 456 -2.31 -41.49 15.91
N MET A 457 -1.21 -40.76 16.11
CA MET A 457 0.17 -41.17 15.83
C MET A 457 0.44 -41.56 14.36
N LYS A 458 -0.40 -41.08 13.42
CA LYS A 458 -0.24 -41.34 11.97
C LYS A 458 0.61 -40.30 11.25
N THR A 459 0.73 -39.10 11.79
CA THR A 459 1.55 -38.04 11.19
C THR A 459 2.61 -37.60 12.18
N LEU A 460 3.88 -37.67 11.79
CA LEU A 460 4.97 -37.01 12.53
C LEU A 460 5.03 -35.56 12.07
N ILE A 461 4.75 -34.65 12.98
CA ILE A 461 4.60 -33.22 12.69
C ILE A 461 5.93 -32.49 12.86
N LYS A 462 6.64 -32.73 13.97
CA LYS A 462 7.92 -32.06 14.22
C LYS A 462 8.88 -32.87 15.08
N TYR A 463 10.09 -33.08 14.55
CA TYR A 463 11.25 -33.56 15.29
C TYR A 463 12.08 -32.35 15.81
N PRO A 464 12.48 -32.32 17.10
CA PRO A 464 13.29 -31.23 17.63
C PRO A 464 14.72 -31.22 17.06
N CYS A 465 15.15 -30.11 16.48
CA CYS A 465 16.39 -30.05 15.71
C CYS A 465 17.69 -30.24 16.53
N ALA A 466 17.68 -29.87 17.81
CA ALA A 466 18.79 -30.05 18.75
C ALA A 466 18.62 -31.25 19.69
N LYS A 467 17.59 -32.10 19.47
CA LYS A 467 17.45 -33.35 20.22
C LYS A 467 18.76 -34.14 20.14
N LYS A 468 19.20 -34.69 21.28
CA LYS A 468 20.53 -35.28 21.44
C LYS A 468 20.67 -36.69 20.84
N ASP A 469 19.57 -37.28 20.40
CA ASP A 469 19.56 -38.61 19.83
C ASP A 469 20.35 -38.62 18.51
N GLU A 470 21.36 -39.48 18.44
CA GLU A 470 22.10 -39.73 17.20
C GLU A 470 21.34 -40.66 16.25
N HIS A 471 20.36 -41.39 16.78
CA HIS A 471 19.56 -42.39 16.06
C HIS A 471 18.09 -42.20 16.41
N PHE A 472 17.24 -42.06 15.39
CA PHE A 472 15.81 -41.95 15.59
C PHE A 472 15.08 -42.89 14.65
N ALA A 473 14.16 -43.68 15.22
CA ALA A 473 13.27 -44.56 14.48
C ALA A 473 11.86 -43.98 14.48
N VAL A 474 11.39 -43.57 13.31
CA VAL A 474 10.00 -43.18 13.14
C VAL A 474 9.13 -44.40 13.45
N PRO A 475 8.13 -44.29 14.36
CA PRO A 475 7.28 -45.42 14.71
C PRO A 475 6.52 -45.98 13.51
N ASP A 476 6.33 -47.30 13.46
CA ASP A 476 5.60 -47.98 12.37
C ASP A 476 4.15 -47.50 12.20
N THR A 477 3.57 -46.88 13.23
CA THR A 477 2.22 -46.29 13.17
C THR A 477 2.14 -45.05 12.28
N VAL A 478 3.27 -44.38 12.01
CA VAL A 478 3.33 -43.15 11.22
C VAL A 478 3.21 -43.48 9.74
N THR A 479 2.21 -42.91 9.08
CA THR A 479 1.96 -43.07 7.64
C THR A 479 2.32 -41.84 6.81
N ALA A 480 2.49 -40.68 7.46
CA ALA A 480 2.83 -39.43 6.81
C ALA A 480 3.86 -38.64 7.63
N LEU A 481 4.77 -37.97 6.92
CA LEU A 481 5.71 -37.01 7.50
C LEU A 481 5.29 -35.62 7.04
N ASP A 482 5.28 -34.68 7.97
CA ASP A 482 5.17 -33.29 7.56
C ASP A 482 6.40 -32.87 6.72
N PRO A 483 6.25 -32.08 5.64
CA PRO A 483 7.36 -31.69 4.77
C PRO A 483 8.53 -31.01 5.50
N ASN A 484 8.32 -30.43 6.68
CA ASN A 484 9.37 -29.78 7.48
C ASN A 484 9.60 -30.44 8.85
N ALA A 485 9.12 -31.67 9.00
CA ALA A 485 9.27 -32.45 10.23
C ALA A 485 10.73 -32.56 10.67
N PHE A 486 11.65 -32.65 9.71
CA PHE A 486 13.09 -32.85 9.90
C PHE A 486 13.92 -31.75 9.24
N ASN A 487 13.89 -30.53 9.82
CA ASN A 487 14.70 -29.40 9.36
C ASN A 487 15.79 -29.03 10.37
N ASP A 488 16.94 -28.57 9.86
CA ASP A 488 18.07 -28.04 10.65
C ASP A 488 18.62 -29.00 11.71
N LEU A 489 18.51 -30.31 11.46
CA LEU A 489 18.97 -31.36 12.38
C LEU A 489 20.45 -31.16 12.74
N GLN A 490 20.76 -31.11 14.05
CA GLN A 490 22.10 -30.82 14.56
C GLN A 490 22.86 -32.08 14.96
N ASN A 491 22.19 -33.04 15.61
CA ASN A 491 22.86 -34.21 16.21
C ASN A 491 22.48 -35.54 15.56
N LEU A 492 21.33 -35.61 14.87
CA LEU A 492 20.85 -36.86 14.29
C LEU A 492 21.82 -37.36 13.21
N LYS A 493 22.30 -38.59 13.33
CA LYS A 493 23.20 -39.23 12.36
C LYS A 493 22.48 -40.27 11.51
N THR A 494 21.56 -41.04 12.12
CA THR A 494 20.73 -41.98 11.37
C THR A 494 19.25 -41.79 11.66
N LEU A 495 18.45 -41.88 10.59
CA LEU A 495 17.00 -41.74 10.65
C LEU A 495 16.35 -42.96 10.00
N TYR A 496 15.69 -43.81 10.80
CA TYR A 496 14.88 -44.91 10.27
C TYR A 496 13.48 -44.42 9.88
N ILE A 497 13.10 -44.62 8.61
CA ILE A 497 11.76 -44.34 8.09
C ILE A 497 11.09 -45.68 7.70
N PRO A 498 9.94 -46.04 8.31
CA PRO A 498 9.25 -47.30 8.07
C PRO A 498 8.49 -47.30 6.73
N GLU A 499 8.13 -48.50 6.26
CA GLU A 499 7.36 -48.70 5.02
C GLU A 499 5.94 -48.13 5.07
N SER A 500 5.41 -47.91 6.27
CA SER A 500 4.11 -47.26 6.47
C SER A 500 4.09 -45.82 5.96
N VAL A 501 5.24 -45.15 5.89
CA VAL A 501 5.38 -43.83 5.26
C VAL A 501 5.43 -44.00 3.74
N THR A 502 4.31 -43.71 3.10
CA THR A 502 4.13 -43.90 1.65
C THR A 502 4.61 -42.72 0.81
N LYS A 503 4.89 -41.58 1.44
CA LYS A 503 5.39 -40.37 0.78
C LYS A 503 6.36 -39.63 1.71
N VAL A 504 7.50 -39.22 1.15
CA VAL A 504 8.53 -38.44 1.85
C VAL A 504 8.79 -37.16 1.06
N ASP A 505 8.55 -36.01 1.71
CA ASP A 505 8.77 -34.69 1.14
C ASP A 505 9.79 -33.91 1.99
N ASN A 506 10.65 -33.14 1.31
CA ASN A 506 11.54 -32.08 1.84
C ASN A 506 12.22 -32.27 3.22
N ILE A 507 12.79 -33.46 3.50
CA ILE A 507 13.71 -33.64 4.63
C ILE A 507 14.95 -32.76 4.42
N SER A 508 15.04 -31.63 5.14
CA SER A 508 16.18 -30.71 5.12
C SER A 508 17.23 -31.14 6.15
N THR A 509 18.05 -32.11 5.76
CA THR A 509 19.20 -32.53 6.57
C THR A 509 20.40 -31.64 6.26
N LYS A 510 21.12 -31.19 7.29
CA LYS A 510 22.52 -30.78 7.08
C LYS A 510 23.27 -32.00 6.53
N SER A 511 24.20 -31.76 5.60
CA SER A 511 25.10 -32.78 5.04
C SER A 511 25.62 -33.72 6.13
N GLY A 512 25.16 -34.98 6.16
CA GLY A 512 25.66 -36.00 7.11
C GLY A 512 24.66 -37.04 7.64
N VAL A 513 23.33 -36.85 7.52
CA VAL A 513 22.35 -37.84 8.00
C VAL A 513 22.23 -39.01 7.02
N THR A 514 22.33 -40.25 7.53
CA THR A 514 22.05 -41.48 6.79
C THR A 514 20.60 -41.93 7.00
N ILE A 515 19.82 -42.02 5.92
CA ILE A 515 18.46 -42.56 5.98
C ILE A 515 18.53 -44.10 6.03
N GLN A 516 18.01 -44.68 7.10
CA GLN A 516 17.77 -46.11 7.22
C GLN A 516 16.37 -46.44 6.72
N CYS A 517 16.27 -47.34 5.75
CA CYS A 517 14.98 -47.68 5.16
C CYS A 517 14.99 -49.12 4.62
N LYS A 518 13.81 -49.69 4.38
CA LYS A 518 13.69 -50.97 3.68
C LYS A 518 13.75 -50.79 2.17
N LEU A 519 14.00 -51.89 1.47
CA LEU A 519 14.01 -51.90 0.00
C LEU A 519 12.61 -51.57 -0.55
N ASN A 520 12.55 -50.83 -1.67
CA ASN A 520 11.31 -50.39 -2.33
C ASN A 520 10.41 -49.49 -1.47
N SER A 521 10.97 -48.83 -0.45
CA SER A 521 10.25 -47.84 0.35
C SER A 521 10.30 -46.45 -0.29
N ALA A 522 9.28 -45.63 -0.04
CA ALA A 522 9.27 -44.22 -0.46
C ALA A 522 10.48 -43.44 0.09
N ALA A 523 11.01 -43.85 1.26
CA ALA A 523 12.21 -43.29 1.84
C ALA A 523 13.48 -43.57 1.00
N LEU A 524 13.61 -44.79 0.45
CA LEU A 524 14.72 -45.14 -0.43
C LEU A 524 14.68 -44.32 -1.73
N ASP A 525 13.49 -44.20 -2.33
CA ASP A 525 13.30 -43.42 -3.56
C ASP A 525 13.62 -41.95 -3.35
N TYR A 526 13.18 -41.38 -2.23
CA TYR A 526 13.52 -40.01 -1.84
C TYR A 526 15.02 -39.81 -1.61
N ALA A 527 15.68 -40.70 -0.86
CA ALA A 527 17.10 -40.62 -0.57
C ALA A 527 17.94 -40.64 -1.85
N LYS A 528 17.61 -41.54 -2.80
CA LYS A 528 18.23 -41.59 -4.13
C LYS A 528 18.01 -40.31 -4.93
N ALA A 529 16.77 -39.83 -4.99
CA ALA A 529 16.42 -38.63 -5.76
C ALA A 529 17.10 -37.35 -5.25
N LYS A 530 17.37 -37.28 -3.94
CA LYS A 530 18.03 -36.13 -3.29
C LYS A 530 19.52 -36.31 -3.02
N ASN A 531 20.10 -37.44 -3.42
CA ASN A 531 21.50 -37.80 -3.19
C ASN A 531 21.90 -37.75 -1.70
N ILE A 532 21.01 -38.25 -0.82
CA ILE A 532 21.22 -38.35 0.63
C ILE A 532 21.83 -39.73 0.94
N PRO A 533 22.83 -39.86 1.83
CA PRO A 533 23.34 -41.17 2.26
C PRO A 533 22.22 -42.05 2.80
N TYR A 534 22.22 -43.33 2.44
CA TYR A 534 21.22 -44.29 2.92
C TYR A 534 21.81 -45.65 3.24
N GLU A 535 21.16 -46.36 4.15
CA GLU A 535 21.46 -47.73 4.52
C GLU A 535 20.17 -48.56 4.40
N ILE A 536 20.22 -49.62 3.59
CA ILE A 536 19.08 -50.51 3.44
C ILE A 536 19.09 -51.47 4.63
N ILE A 537 18.14 -51.30 5.56
CA ILE A 537 17.92 -52.27 6.62
C ILE A 537 17.24 -53.48 5.99
N CYS A 538 17.99 -54.57 5.95
CA CYS A 538 17.59 -55.81 5.33
C CYS A 538 17.98 -56.95 6.26
N ASP A 539 17.02 -57.79 6.65
CA ASP A 539 17.32 -59.06 7.30
C ASP A 539 17.92 -59.99 6.26
N HIS A 540 19.25 -59.99 6.17
CA HIS A 540 19.96 -60.68 5.10
C HIS A 540 19.69 -62.19 5.15
N SER A 541 19.05 -62.67 4.10
CA SER A 541 19.05 -64.08 3.72
C SER A 541 19.96 -64.23 2.49
N PHE A 542 20.86 -65.19 2.53
CA PHE A 542 21.74 -65.57 1.43
C PHE A 542 21.53 -67.05 1.15
N THR A 543 20.61 -67.39 0.25
CA THR A 543 20.29 -68.79 -0.05
C THR A 543 20.91 -69.27 -1.36
N ASN A 544 21.16 -68.36 -2.31
CA ASN A 544 21.65 -68.70 -3.64
C ASN A 544 23.13 -68.34 -3.85
N TYR A 545 24.03 -69.11 -3.25
CA TYR A 545 25.46 -68.98 -3.54
C TYR A 545 25.79 -69.50 -4.94
N THR A 546 26.46 -68.66 -5.72
CA THR A 546 27.07 -69.04 -6.98
C THR A 546 28.53 -69.37 -6.74
N GLU A 547 28.94 -70.61 -7.05
CA GLU A 547 30.34 -71.03 -7.00
C GLU A 547 31.11 -70.50 -8.21
N HIS A 548 32.26 -69.89 -7.96
CA HIS A 548 33.21 -69.42 -8.96
C HIS A 548 34.50 -70.22 -8.80
N SER A 549 34.81 -71.02 -9.82
CA SER A 549 36.10 -71.72 -9.91
C SER A 549 37.25 -70.72 -10.10
N ALA A 550 38.45 -71.04 -9.63
CA ALA A 550 39.65 -70.22 -9.86
C ALA A 550 39.86 -69.94 -11.35
N THR A 551 40.03 -68.67 -11.72
CA THR A 551 40.16 -68.21 -13.10
C THR A 551 41.62 -67.92 -13.44
N CYS A 552 41.90 -67.30 -14.60
CA CYS A 552 43.24 -66.86 -14.95
C CYS A 552 43.76 -65.72 -14.04
N THR A 553 42.91 -64.99 -13.32
CA THR A 553 43.33 -63.82 -12.52
C THR A 553 42.86 -63.82 -11.07
N GLU A 554 41.91 -64.68 -10.67
CA GLU A 554 41.40 -64.75 -9.30
C GLU A 554 41.25 -66.18 -8.76
N ASP A 555 41.36 -66.32 -7.43
CA ASP A 555 41.16 -67.55 -6.66
C ASP A 555 39.69 -67.99 -6.64
N ALA A 556 39.43 -69.27 -6.36
CA ALA A 556 38.07 -69.80 -6.28
C ALA A 556 37.31 -69.21 -5.08
N CYS A 557 36.05 -68.86 -5.29
CA CYS A 557 35.18 -68.35 -4.24
C CYS A 557 33.72 -68.66 -4.54
N LYS A 558 32.85 -68.60 -3.55
CA LYS A 558 31.40 -68.54 -3.77
C LYS A 558 30.86 -67.21 -3.31
N THR A 559 29.95 -66.65 -4.08
CA THR A 559 29.29 -65.38 -3.74
C THR A 559 27.77 -65.54 -3.78
N ALA A 560 27.07 -64.99 -2.79
CA ALA A 560 25.63 -64.81 -2.84
C ALA A 560 25.31 -63.32 -2.76
N LEU A 561 24.40 -62.85 -3.61
CA LEU A 561 23.72 -61.58 -3.39
C LEU A 561 22.63 -61.79 -2.35
N CYS A 562 22.34 -60.77 -1.53
CA CYS A 562 21.20 -60.83 -0.63
C CYS A 562 19.94 -61.15 -1.42
N ASP A 563 19.19 -62.17 -0.98
CA ASP A 563 17.98 -62.66 -1.65
C ASP A 563 16.92 -61.56 -1.80
N LEU A 564 16.96 -60.56 -0.92
CA LEU A 564 16.04 -59.43 -0.91
C LEU A 564 16.48 -58.31 -1.86
N GLY A 565 17.67 -58.35 -2.48
CA GLY A 565 18.08 -57.40 -3.52
C GLY A 565 18.70 -56.09 -3.01
N CYS A 566 19.15 -56.02 -1.76
CA CYS A 566 19.80 -54.82 -1.20
C CYS A 566 21.21 -54.52 -1.74
N GLY A 567 21.78 -55.43 -2.56
CA GLY A 567 23.10 -55.29 -3.14
C GLY A 567 24.26 -55.77 -2.25
N ALA A 568 24.00 -56.18 -1.01
CA ALA A 568 25.00 -56.84 -0.18
C ALA A 568 25.44 -58.17 -0.83
N VAL A 569 26.75 -58.38 -0.94
CA VAL A 569 27.36 -59.60 -1.46
C VAL A 569 28.09 -60.29 -0.33
N ASP A 570 27.74 -61.54 -0.04
CA ASP A 570 28.55 -62.40 0.80
C ASP A 570 29.54 -63.18 -0.07
N LYS A 571 30.85 -63.03 0.17
CA LYS A 571 31.93 -63.72 -0.58
C LYS A 571 32.72 -64.63 0.36
N VAL A 572 32.68 -65.93 0.08
CA VAL A 572 33.40 -66.95 0.83
C VAL A 572 34.46 -67.60 -0.08
N VAL A 573 35.73 -67.35 0.19
CA VAL A 573 36.86 -67.92 -0.57
C VAL A 573 37.13 -69.36 -0.10
N TYR A 574 37.39 -70.27 -1.03
CA TYR A 574 37.80 -71.65 -0.72
C TYR A 574 38.85 -72.15 -1.74
N GLU A 575 39.53 -73.27 -1.46
CA GLU A 575 40.82 -73.64 -2.06
C GLU A 575 40.91 -73.58 -3.62
N GLY A 576 41.83 -72.73 -4.15
CA GLY A 576 42.35 -72.77 -5.53
C GLY A 576 42.83 -71.40 -6.07
N THR A 577 44.05 -71.29 -6.62
CA THR A 577 44.68 -70.01 -7.09
C THR A 577 44.68 -69.74 -8.60
N ALA A 578 44.78 -68.47 -9.02
CA ALA A 578 44.66 -67.98 -10.41
C ALA A 578 45.74 -68.42 -11.46
N LYS A 579 45.39 -68.49 -12.77
CA LYS A 579 46.13 -69.21 -13.86
C LYS A 579 46.73 -68.48 -15.12
N GLY A 580 46.52 -67.19 -15.41
CA GLY A 580 47.11 -66.37 -16.54
C GLY A 580 46.56 -66.52 -18.01
N HIS A 581 46.80 -65.55 -18.94
CA HIS A 581 46.29 -65.51 -20.36
C HIS A 581 47.38 -65.65 -21.49
N ASP A 582 47.01 -66.18 -22.69
CA ASP A 582 47.87 -66.41 -23.89
C ASP A 582 47.06 -66.36 -25.22
N PHE A 583 47.43 -65.58 -26.26
CA PHE A 583 46.66 -65.43 -27.53
C PHE A 583 47.56 -65.52 -28.78
N ALA A 584 47.36 -66.53 -29.65
CA ALA A 584 48.30 -66.82 -30.75
C ALA A 584 47.69 -66.90 -32.18
N ALA A 585 46.38 -66.79 -32.39
CA ALA A 585 45.77 -66.89 -33.73
C ALA A 585 44.41 -66.17 -33.88
N TYR A 586 44.31 -65.18 -34.78
CA TYR A 586 43.08 -64.47 -35.15
C TYR A 586 42.39 -65.09 -36.38
N VAL A 587 41.06 -65.22 -36.34
CA VAL A 587 40.22 -65.80 -37.42
C VAL A 587 39.20 -64.76 -37.89
N ASN A 588 38.94 -64.67 -39.21
CA ASN A 588 37.96 -63.76 -39.80
C ASN A 588 36.53 -64.22 -39.48
N ASP A 589 35.70 -63.34 -38.91
CA ASP A 589 34.37 -63.67 -38.39
C ASP A 589 33.25 -63.42 -39.42
N ASN A 590 33.32 -62.33 -40.20
CA ASN A 590 32.30 -62.02 -41.23
C ASN A 590 32.75 -60.99 -42.28
N ASN A 591 32.07 -60.98 -43.44
CA ASN A 591 32.11 -59.92 -44.44
C ASN A 591 30.86 -59.02 -44.34
N ALA A 592 30.93 -57.76 -44.77
CA ALA A 592 29.83 -56.78 -44.63
C ALA A 592 28.55 -57.15 -45.41
N SER A 593 27.37 -56.77 -44.88
CA SER A 593 26.02 -57.07 -45.41
C SER A 593 25.14 -55.80 -45.55
N CYS A 594 23.85 -55.92 -45.90
CA CYS A 594 22.94 -54.76 -45.98
C CYS A 594 22.76 -54.01 -44.63
N THR A 595 23.17 -54.59 -43.50
CA THR A 595 23.01 -53.99 -42.16
C THR A 595 24.23 -54.07 -41.24
N GLU A 596 25.35 -54.74 -41.59
CA GLU A 596 26.54 -54.91 -40.70
C GLU A 596 27.93 -54.87 -41.41
N ASN A 597 29.03 -54.51 -40.70
CA ASN A 597 30.43 -54.41 -41.18
C ASN A 597 31.27 -55.70 -40.95
N SER A 598 32.51 -55.82 -41.47
CA SER A 598 33.40 -57.01 -41.32
C SER A 598 34.39 -56.98 -40.13
N THR A 599 34.66 -58.14 -39.50
CA THR A 599 35.49 -58.28 -38.26
C THR A 599 36.31 -59.59 -38.17
N SER A 600 37.40 -59.63 -37.35
CA SER A 600 38.24 -60.81 -37.05
C SER A 600 38.60 -60.94 -35.55
N THR A 601 38.63 -62.17 -34.97
CA THR A 601 38.84 -62.42 -33.53
C THR A 601 39.88 -63.54 -33.20
N ALA A 602 40.73 -63.36 -32.17
CA ALA A 602 41.54 -64.39 -31.51
C ALA A 602 41.02 -64.72 -30.11
N VAL A 603 41.20 -65.96 -29.64
CA VAL A 603 40.75 -66.40 -28.31
C VAL A 603 41.92 -66.94 -27.49
N CYS A 604 41.95 -66.66 -26.19
CA CYS A 604 43.00 -67.07 -25.28
C CYS A 604 43.13 -68.61 -25.18
N GLY A 605 44.33 -69.14 -25.44
CA GLY A 605 44.70 -70.57 -25.45
C GLY A 605 44.63 -71.28 -24.10
N ASN A 606 44.65 -70.55 -22.98
CA ASN A 606 44.39 -71.12 -21.64
C ASN A 606 42.89 -71.33 -21.33
N GLY A 607 42.02 -71.21 -22.34
CA GLY A 607 40.61 -71.63 -22.25
C GLY A 607 39.67 -70.71 -21.48
N CYS A 608 40.16 -69.60 -20.91
CA CYS A 608 39.32 -68.57 -20.27
C CYS A 608 38.39 -67.82 -21.25
N GLY A 609 38.58 -68.02 -22.55
CA GLY A 609 37.71 -67.47 -23.57
C GLY A 609 37.81 -65.96 -23.75
N THR A 610 38.70 -65.26 -23.02
CA THR A 610 39.03 -63.87 -23.34
C THR A 610 39.37 -63.82 -24.82
N LYS A 611 38.76 -62.87 -25.53
CA LYS A 611 38.88 -62.71 -26.97
C LYS A 611 39.44 -61.34 -27.28
N ASP A 612 40.21 -61.28 -28.35
CA ASP A 612 40.75 -60.05 -28.89
C ASP A 612 40.20 -59.92 -30.31
N THR A 613 39.38 -58.89 -30.57
CA THR A 613 38.60 -58.72 -31.82
C THR A 613 38.93 -57.38 -32.47
N VAL A 614 39.21 -57.39 -33.77
CA VAL A 614 39.56 -56.22 -34.58
C VAL A 614 38.59 -56.06 -35.76
N VAL A 615 38.21 -54.82 -36.10
CA VAL A 615 37.32 -54.48 -37.22
C VAL A 615 38.16 -54.28 -38.49
N ASN A 616 37.76 -54.90 -39.61
CA ASN A 616 38.43 -54.75 -40.90
C ASN A 616 37.77 -53.62 -41.72
N GLU A 617 38.49 -52.93 -42.62
CA GLU A 617 37.95 -51.77 -43.37
C GLU A 617 36.87 -52.19 -44.41
N GLY A 618 35.57 -52.13 -44.06
CA GLY A 618 34.41 -52.26 -44.98
C GLY A 618 33.03 -52.12 -44.31
N THR A 619 32.17 -51.21 -44.81
CA THR A 619 30.87 -50.81 -44.19
C THR A 619 29.59 -51.36 -44.89
N ALA A 620 28.48 -51.52 -44.14
CA ALA A 620 27.17 -52.07 -44.55
C ALA A 620 26.39 -51.31 -45.67
N TRP A 621 25.53 -52.01 -46.44
CA TRP A 621 24.99 -51.57 -47.77
C TRP A 621 23.54 -51.00 -47.87
N GLY A 622 22.60 -51.20 -46.92
CA GLY A 622 21.21 -50.65 -46.96
C GLY A 622 20.18 -51.35 -47.90
N HIS A 623 18.88 -50.97 -47.82
CA HIS A 623 17.77 -51.52 -48.63
C HIS A 623 17.35 -50.62 -49.82
N SER A 624 16.84 -51.22 -50.92
CA SER A 624 16.32 -50.53 -52.13
C SER A 624 15.04 -51.19 -52.68
N PHE A 625 14.01 -50.40 -53.02
CA PHE A 625 12.71 -50.82 -53.59
C PHE A 625 12.37 -49.95 -54.82
N ILE A 626 12.36 -50.50 -56.04
CA ILE A 626 12.22 -49.67 -57.26
C ILE A 626 11.12 -50.09 -58.26
N ASN A 627 10.49 -51.26 -58.14
CA ASN A 627 9.49 -51.75 -59.10
C ASN A 627 8.08 -51.91 -58.51
N TYR A 628 7.29 -50.83 -58.47
CA TYR A 628 5.90 -50.82 -57.99
C TYR A 628 4.90 -51.20 -59.09
N ILE A 629 3.95 -52.11 -58.79
CA ILE A 629 2.90 -52.60 -59.70
C ILE A 629 1.54 -52.00 -59.30
N PHE A 630 0.76 -51.53 -60.29
CA PHE A 630 -0.46 -50.73 -60.15
C PHE A 630 -1.73 -51.55 -59.84
N ASN A 631 -2.55 -51.10 -58.88
CA ASN A 631 -3.70 -51.85 -58.36
C ASN A 631 -5.11 -51.25 -58.67
N LYS A 632 -5.32 -49.91 -58.74
CA LYS A 632 -6.66 -49.26 -58.96
C LYS A 632 -6.58 -47.79 -59.45
N ASP A 633 -7.48 -47.35 -60.35
CA ASP A 633 -7.59 -45.96 -60.91
C ASP A 633 -8.28 -44.92 -59.99
N THR A 634 -7.98 -43.62 -60.20
CA THR A 634 -8.49 -42.44 -59.44
C THR A 634 -9.81 -41.88 -60.00
N THR A 635 -10.75 -41.42 -59.15
CA THR A 635 -12.06 -40.81 -59.50
C THR A 635 -12.23 -39.38 -58.92
N CYS A 636 -13.41 -38.74 -59.08
CA CYS A 636 -13.67 -37.42 -58.48
C CYS A 636 -13.68 -37.43 -56.94
N THR A 637 -13.84 -38.59 -56.30
CA THR A 637 -13.96 -38.73 -54.83
C THR A 637 -13.01 -39.75 -54.17
N GLU A 638 -12.21 -40.54 -54.92
CA GLU A 638 -11.25 -41.54 -54.37
C GLU A 638 -9.92 -41.62 -55.15
N ASN A 639 -8.79 -41.91 -54.47
CA ASN A 639 -7.40 -42.03 -55.03
C ASN A 639 -7.05 -43.48 -55.50
N GLY A 640 -5.99 -43.62 -56.32
CA GLY A 640 -5.39 -44.90 -56.76
C GLY A 640 -4.21 -45.42 -55.89
N THR A 641 -3.72 -46.66 -56.10
CA THR A 641 -2.67 -47.33 -55.27
C THR A 641 -1.78 -48.35 -56.03
N SER A 642 -0.50 -48.55 -55.59
CA SER A 642 0.52 -49.51 -56.15
C SER A 642 1.48 -50.16 -55.09
N THR A 643 2.12 -51.34 -55.35
CA THR A 643 3.00 -52.11 -54.40
C THR A 643 4.32 -52.68 -54.99
N ALA A 644 5.45 -52.75 -54.24
CA ALA A 644 6.78 -53.30 -54.62
C ALA A 644 7.50 -54.17 -53.55
N GLU A 645 8.51 -54.99 -53.93
CA GLU A 645 9.39 -55.78 -53.03
C GLU A 645 10.88 -55.38 -53.13
N CYS A 646 11.71 -55.67 -52.11
CA CYS A 646 13.13 -55.26 -52.04
C CYS A 646 14.01 -56.03 -53.03
N GLU A 647 14.77 -55.31 -53.86
CA GLU A 647 15.59 -55.92 -54.92
C GLU A 647 16.81 -56.71 -54.43
N ASN A 648 17.28 -56.45 -53.22
CA ASN A 648 18.40 -57.19 -52.62
C ASN A 648 17.98 -58.57 -52.08
N GLY A 649 16.73 -59.01 -52.33
CA GLY A 649 16.25 -60.37 -52.08
C GLY A 649 16.00 -60.72 -50.62
N CYS A 650 15.96 -59.73 -49.71
CA CYS A 650 15.74 -59.94 -48.28
C CYS A 650 14.27 -60.17 -47.88
N GLY A 651 13.32 -60.06 -48.83
CA GLY A 651 11.90 -60.38 -48.63
C GLY A 651 11.04 -59.27 -48.03
N ALA A 652 11.54 -58.04 -47.88
CA ALA A 652 10.73 -56.89 -47.46
C ALA A 652 9.83 -56.36 -48.60
N THR A 653 8.64 -55.84 -48.30
CA THR A 653 7.67 -55.27 -49.28
C THR A 653 7.12 -53.90 -48.85
N ASP A 654 6.74 -53.04 -49.81
CA ASP A 654 6.23 -51.67 -49.61
C ASP A 654 5.02 -51.35 -50.51
N THR A 655 3.94 -50.75 -49.97
CA THR A 655 2.70 -50.38 -50.70
C THR A 655 2.39 -48.90 -50.51
N ARG A 656 2.16 -48.18 -51.63
CA ARG A 656 1.92 -46.73 -51.63
C ARG A 656 0.61 -46.32 -52.32
N ILE A 657 0.05 -45.21 -51.84
CA ILE A 657 -1.02 -44.47 -52.50
C ILE A 657 -0.39 -43.70 -53.66
N ASP A 658 -0.90 -43.84 -54.88
CA ASP A 658 -0.37 -43.13 -56.04
C ASP A 658 -0.70 -41.64 -55.88
N GLU A 659 0.25 -40.76 -56.15
CA GLU A 659 0.22 -39.32 -55.80
C GLU A 659 -0.94 -38.50 -56.43
N ASN A 660 -1.82 -39.13 -57.21
CA ASN A 660 -3.03 -38.51 -57.75
C ASN A 660 -4.15 -38.51 -56.69
N THR A 661 -4.32 -37.38 -56.02
CA THR A 661 -5.52 -37.07 -55.23
C THR A 661 -6.77 -37.07 -56.10
N ALA A 662 -7.89 -37.53 -55.56
CA ALA A 662 -9.21 -37.48 -56.18
C ALA A 662 -9.43 -36.12 -56.86
N TYR A 663 -9.85 -36.12 -58.12
CA TYR A 663 -9.76 -34.93 -58.97
C TYR A 663 -10.48 -33.71 -58.38
N GLY A 664 -11.47 -33.90 -57.49
CA GLY A 664 -12.31 -32.85 -56.93
C GLY A 664 -13.33 -32.30 -57.94
N HIS A 665 -14.18 -31.37 -57.50
CA HIS A 665 -15.14 -30.69 -58.37
C HIS A 665 -14.57 -29.36 -58.89
N SER A 666 -14.85 -29.05 -60.16
CA SER A 666 -14.54 -27.76 -60.81
C SER A 666 -15.84 -27.16 -61.31
N PHE A 667 -16.05 -25.87 -61.07
CA PHE A 667 -17.22 -25.11 -61.52
C PHE A 667 -16.72 -23.79 -62.10
N THR A 668 -16.89 -23.55 -63.39
CA THR A 668 -16.32 -22.37 -64.05
C THR A 668 -17.36 -21.43 -64.67
N ASP A 669 -18.50 -21.93 -65.12
CA ASP A 669 -19.57 -21.12 -65.73
C ASP A 669 -20.78 -20.95 -64.80
N TYR A 670 -20.78 -19.89 -63.98
CA TYR A 670 -21.91 -19.54 -63.10
C TYR A 670 -22.90 -18.61 -63.80
N THR A 671 -24.17 -18.99 -63.80
CA THR A 671 -25.27 -18.20 -64.41
C THR A 671 -26.13 -17.54 -63.34
N VAL A 672 -26.56 -16.29 -63.60
CA VAL A 672 -27.43 -15.53 -62.68
C VAL A 672 -28.83 -16.12 -62.68
N VAL A 673 -29.32 -16.47 -61.49
CA VAL A 673 -30.65 -17.03 -61.29
C VAL A 673 -31.58 -15.96 -60.69
N ILE A 674 -31.07 -15.15 -59.76
CA ILE A 674 -31.80 -14.01 -59.17
C ILE A 674 -30.85 -12.80 -59.13
N PRO A 675 -31.16 -11.68 -59.83
CA PRO A 675 -30.33 -10.48 -59.82
C PRO A 675 -30.43 -9.73 -58.47
N ALA A 676 -29.38 -8.98 -58.10
CA ALA A 676 -29.37 -8.15 -56.89
C ALA A 676 -30.38 -6.99 -56.95
N ASP A 677 -30.90 -6.60 -55.77
CA ASP A 677 -31.72 -5.39 -55.58
C ASP A 677 -31.09 -4.45 -54.53
N CYS A 678 -31.80 -3.40 -54.08
CA CYS A 678 -31.28 -2.43 -53.12
C CYS A 678 -30.94 -3.03 -51.75
N THR A 679 -31.45 -4.22 -51.44
CA THR A 679 -31.39 -4.87 -50.12
C THR A 679 -30.83 -6.28 -50.15
N ASN A 680 -30.98 -7.02 -51.25
CA ASN A 680 -30.58 -8.42 -51.37
C ASN A 680 -29.50 -8.60 -52.46
N ASP A 681 -28.49 -9.40 -52.14
CA ASP A 681 -27.39 -9.77 -53.04
C ASP A 681 -27.83 -10.73 -54.17
N GLU A 682 -27.07 -10.77 -55.25
CA GLU A 682 -27.28 -11.62 -56.44
C GLU A 682 -27.02 -13.11 -56.15
N ILE A 683 -27.81 -14.02 -56.74
CA ILE A 683 -27.65 -15.48 -56.63
C ILE A 683 -27.31 -16.10 -58.00
N ARG A 684 -26.26 -16.94 -58.04
CA ARG A 684 -25.82 -17.68 -59.23
C ARG A 684 -25.68 -19.19 -59.00
N GLU A 685 -25.75 -19.98 -60.07
CA GLU A 685 -25.49 -21.44 -60.02
C GLU A 685 -24.61 -21.96 -61.16
N SER A 686 -23.92 -23.08 -60.92
CA SER A 686 -23.09 -23.82 -61.89
C SER A 686 -23.11 -25.33 -61.62
N PHE A 687 -22.72 -26.14 -62.62
CA PHE A 687 -22.64 -27.59 -62.55
C PHE A 687 -21.20 -28.06 -62.77
N CYS A 688 -20.80 -29.17 -62.16
CA CYS A 688 -19.41 -29.62 -62.22
C CYS A 688 -18.96 -29.88 -63.67
N ASP A 689 -17.92 -29.17 -64.09
CA ASP A 689 -17.38 -29.15 -65.45
C ASP A 689 -16.90 -30.54 -65.92
N ARG A 690 -16.66 -31.45 -64.97
CA ARG A 690 -16.19 -32.83 -65.24
C ARG A 690 -17.33 -33.84 -65.42
N GLY A 691 -18.59 -33.40 -65.47
CA GLY A 691 -19.74 -34.24 -65.88
C GLY A 691 -20.28 -35.20 -64.82
N CYS A 692 -19.83 -35.10 -63.56
CA CYS A 692 -20.31 -35.96 -62.46
C CYS A 692 -21.71 -35.60 -61.90
N GLY A 693 -22.34 -34.53 -62.42
CA GLY A 693 -23.72 -34.15 -62.07
C GLY A 693 -23.90 -33.34 -60.78
N THR A 694 -22.84 -33.02 -60.05
CA THR A 694 -22.90 -32.17 -58.84
C THR A 694 -23.19 -30.71 -59.19
N LYS A 695 -24.09 -30.05 -58.43
CA LYS A 695 -24.53 -28.65 -58.61
C LYS A 695 -24.02 -27.76 -57.47
N ASP A 696 -23.59 -26.53 -57.78
CA ASP A 696 -23.16 -25.51 -56.81
C ASP A 696 -23.99 -24.22 -56.98
N VAL A 697 -24.48 -23.65 -55.87
CA VAL A 697 -25.30 -22.42 -55.83
C VAL A 697 -24.68 -21.46 -54.84
N ARG A 698 -24.45 -20.21 -55.24
CA ARG A 698 -23.79 -19.19 -54.42
C ARG A 698 -24.54 -17.87 -54.43
N THR A 699 -24.54 -17.22 -53.28
CA THR A 699 -24.89 -15.80 -53.13
C THR A 699 -23.61 -14.99 -53.27
N ILE A 700 -23.62 -13.95 -54.11
CA ILE A 700 -22.44 -13.10 -54.35
C ILE A 700 -22.51 -11.91 -53.39
N GLU A 701 -21.93 -12.09 -52.20
CA GLU A 701 -21.97 -11.08 -51.14
C GLU A 701 -21.36 -9.74 -51.59
N GLY A 702 -22.06 -8.64 -51.28
CA GLY A 702 -21.64 -7.28 -51.63
C GLY A 702 -22.10 -6.80 -53.01
N THR A 703 -23.10 -7.44 -53.60
CA THR A 703 -23.72 -7.05 -54.88
C THR A 703 -25.04 -6.31 -54.72
N ALA A 704 -25.62 -6.27 -53.52
CA ALA A 704 -26.74 -5.42 -53.18
C ALA A 704 -26.39 -3.98 -53.56
N LEU A 705 -27.26 -3.36 -54.36
CA LEU A 705 -26.97 -2.07 -55.00
C LEU A 705 -26.85 -0.93 -53.99
N GLY A 706 -27.27 -1.17 -52.74
CA GLY A 706 -27.31 -0.19 -51.67
C GLY A 706 -28.33 0.90 -51.92
N HIS A 707 -28.49 1.77 -50.92
CA HIS A 707 -29.27 2.99 -51.08
C HIS A 707 -28.31 4.15 -51.34
N SER A 708 -28.61 4.95 -52.37
CA SER A 708 -27.90 6.20 -52.63
C SER A 708 -28.88 7.36 -52.43
N PHE A 709 -28.64 8.13 -51.38
CA PHE A 709 -29.45 9.28 -50.98
C PHE A 709 -28.67 10.55 -51.29
N THR A 710 -28.91 11.15 -52.46
CA THR A 710 -28.07 12.27 -52.95
C THR A 710 -28.71 13.65 -52.81
N ASN A 711 -30.04 13.71 -52.70
CA ASN A 711 -30.81 14.97 -52.72
C ASN A 711 -31.61 15.18 -51.42
N TYR A 712 -30.91 15.49 -50.33
CA TYR A 712 -31.53 15.81 -49.04
C TYR A 712 -32.20 17.19 -49.07
N VAL A 713 -33.48 17.24 -48.68
CA VAL A 713 -34.28 18.47 -48.57
C VAL A 713 -34.48 18.83 -47.10
N ASP A 714 -34.32 20.11 -46.77
CA ASP A 714 -34.41 20.63 -45.40
C ASP A 714 -35.85 20.60 -44.89
N ASN A 715 -36.09 19.96 -43.73
CA ASN A 715 -37.43 19.82 -43.16
C ASN A 715 -37.81 20.97 -42.19
N GLY A 716 -36.95 21.99 -42.04
CA GLY A 716 -37.20 23.15 -41.18
C GLY A 716 -35.98 23.59 -40.37
N ASN A 717 -36.12 24.71 -39.66
CA ASN A 717 -35.05 25.30 -38.84
C ASN A 717 -34.88 24.56 -37.50
N ALA A 718 -33.65 24.52 -36.97
CA ALA A 718 -33.33 23.89 -35.70
C ALA A 718 -33.91 24.63 -34.49
N GLY A 719 -34.27 23.89 -33.44
CA GLY A 719 -34.71 24.42 -32.15
C GLY A 719 -33.55 24.61 -31.16
N CYS A 720 -33.85 25.03 -29.92
CA CYS A 720 -32.83 25.19 -28.87
C CYS A 720 -32.21 23.85 -28.43
N THR A 721 -33.00 22.77 -28.45
CA THR A 721 -32.61 21.42 -27.99
C THR A 721 -32.80 20.34 -29.05
N VAL A 722 -33.41 20.66 -30.20
CA VAL A 722 -33.72 19.71 -31.26
C VAL A 722 -33.01 20.14 -32.53
N ASN A 723 -32.19 19.25 -33.09
CA ASN A 723 -31.48 19.46 -34.36
C ASN A 723 -32.49 19.62 -35.52
N ALA A 724 -32.14 20.41 -36.52
CA ALA A 724 -32.83 20.39 -37.80
C ALA A 724 -32.58 19.04 -38.50
N THR A 725 -33.54 18.58 -39.30
CA THR A 725 -33.42 17.35 -40.08
C THR A 725 -33.48 17.64 -41.57
N LYS A 726 -32.88 16.77 -42.37
CA LYS A 726 -33.08 16.73 -43.82
C LYS A 726 -33.49 15.33 -44.24
N THR A 727 -34.37 15.22 -45.23
CA THR A 727 -34.82 13.93 -45.76
C THR A 727 -34.47 13.79 -47.23
N ALA A 728 -33.96 12.63 -47.62
CA ALA A 728 -33.76 12.22 -49.01
C ALA A 728 -34.51 10.93 -49.30
N LEU A 729 -34.89 10.74 -50.57
CA LEU A 729 -35.48 9.51 -51.07
C LEU A 729 -34.45 8.77 -51.93
N CYS A 730 -34.43 7.44 -51.85
CA CYS A 730 -33.62 6.62 -52.74
C CYS A 730 -34.26 6.62 -54.13
N ASP A 731 -33.51 7.05 -55.13
CA ASP A 731 -34.00 7.21 -56.51
C ASP A 731 -34.36 5.87 -57.19
N VAL A 732 -33.96 4.73 -56.59
CA VAL A 732 -34.16 3.39 -57.16
C VAL A 732 -35.39 2.67 -56.56
N CYS A 733 -35.60 2.75 -55.24
CA CYS A 733 -36.67 2.00 -54.55
C CYS A 733 -37.69 2.87 -53.79
N GLY A 734 -37.44 4.18 -53.66
CA GLY A 734 -38.35 5.11 -52.98
C GLY A 734 -38.30 5.07 -51.45
N ALA A 735 -37.39 4.30 -50.84
CA ALA A 735 -37.14 4.34 -49.40
C ALA A 735 -36.69 5.75 -48.97
N SER A 736 -37.13 6.21 -47.79
CA SER A 736 -36.77 7.53 -47.26
C SER A 736 -35.71 7.42 -46.17
N ASP A 737 -34.67 8.25 -46.26
CA ASP A 737 -33.68 8.44 -45.20
C ASP A 737 -33.79 9.86 -44.64
N THR A 738 -33.90 9.97 -43.32
CA THR A 738 -33.99 11.24 -42.60
C THR A 738 -32.84 11.33 -41.63
N VAL A 739 -31.94 12.27 -41.90
CA VAL A 739 -30.73 12.47 -41.11
C VAL A 739 -30.84 13.75 -40.30
N GLU A 740 -30.44 13.69 -39.04
CA GLU A 740 -30.24 14.89 -38.23
C GLU A 740 -29.02 15.65 -38.74
N ILE A 741 -29.15 16.98 -38.85
CA ILE A 741 -27.99 17.83 -39.04
C ILE A 741 -27.31 17.96 -37.68
N GLU A 742 -26.30 17.14 -37.43
CA GLU A 742 -25.55 17.16 -36.17
C GLU A 742 -25.03 18.57 -35.85
N ASN A 743 -25.17 18.97 -34.59
CA ASN A 743 -24.79 20.29 -34.06
C ASN A 743 -25.58 21.48 -34.65
N SER A 744 -26.75 21.24 -35.24
CA SER A 744 -27.62 22.34 -35.71
C SER A 744 -28.52 22.91 -34.61
N ALA A 745 -28.76 22.19 -33.51
CA ALA A 745 -29.45 22.72 -32.34
C ALA A 745 -28.77 24.03 -31.92
N LEU A 746 -29.54 25.11 -31.88
CA LEU A 746 -29.01 26.46 -31.70
C LEU A 746 -28.42 26.68 -30.29
N GLY A 747 -28.56 25.68 -29.43
CA GLY A 747 -28.24 25.74 -28.01
C GLY A 747 -29.11 26.75 -27.29
N HIS A 748 -28.93 26.84 -25.98
CA HIS A 748 -29.49 27.92 -25.22
C HIS A 748 -28.53 29.11 -25.21
N SER A 749 -29.08 30.31 -25.39
CA SER A 749 -28.38 31.57 -25.18
C SER A 749 -29.06 32.23 -24.00
N PHE A 750 -28.26 32.66 -23.04
CA PHE A 750 -28.70 33.33 -21.84
C PHE A 750 -27.81 34.55 -21.69
N THR A 751 -28.31 35.73 -22.03
CA THR A 751 -27.51 36.96 -22.04
C THR A 751 -27.85 37.90 -20.90
N GLU A 752 -29.08 37.86 -20.39
CA GLU A 752 -29.53 38.71 -19.27
C GLU A 752 -29.82 37.90 -18.00
N TYR A 753 -28.79 37.71 -17.17
CA TYR A 753 -28.94 37.14 -15.82
C TYR A 753 -29.39 38.22 -14.84
N LYS A 754 -30.51 37.99 -14.17
CA LYS A 754 -31.04 38.85 -13.11
C LYS A 754 -30.67 38.26 -11.76
N THR A 755 -30.15 39.10 -10.86
CA THR A 755 -29.91 38.66 -9.49
C THR A 755 -31.23 38.35 -8.80
N VAL A 756 -31.33 37.13 -8.28
CA VAL A 756 -32.43 36.65 -7.45
C VAL A 756 -32.06 36.79 -5.98
N THR A 757 -30.82 36.45 -5.62
CA THR A 757 -30.27 36.60 -4.27
C THR A 757 -28.82 37.07 -4.38
N GLU A 758 -28.44 38.13 -3.68
CA GLU A 758 -27.04 38.61 -3.65
C GLU A 758 -26.15 37.65 -2.83
N ALA A 759 -24.90 37.46 -3.23
CA ALA A 759 -23.94 36.64 -2.50
C ALA A 759 -23.50 37.34 -1.20
N SER A 760 -23.48 36.60 -0.08
CA SER A 760 -22.97 37.06 1.21
C SER A 760 -21.60 36.43 1.51
N CYS A 761 -20.99 36.72 2.66
CA CYS A 761 -19.72 36.09 3.06
C CYS A 761 -19.83 34.58 3.25
N THR A 762 -21.02 34.06 3.61
CA THR A 762 -21.23 32.65 3.96
C THR A 762 -22.19 31.92 3.02
N GLU A 763 -23.08 32.64 2.33
CA GLU A 763 -24.09 32.06 1.44
C GLU A 763 -23.86 32.50 -0.01
N LYS A 764 -24.00 31.53 -0.93
CA LYS A 764 -23.88 31.75 -2.37
C LYS A 764 -25.02 32.63 -2.89
N GLY A 765 -24.70 33.56 -3.79
CA GLY A 765 -25.69 34.34 -4.52
C GLY A 765 -26.32 33.52 -5.64
N ILE A 766 -27.50 33.91 -6.09
CA ILE A 766 -28.25 33.24 -7.16
C ILE A 766 -28.62 34.27 -8.22
N LYS A 767 -28.25 34.00 -9.48
CA LYS A 767 -28.67 34.75 -10.66
C LYS A 767 -29.41 33.82 -11.61
N GLU A 768 -30.51 34.29 -12.18
CA GLU A 768 -31.32 33.52 -13.14
C GLU A 768 -31.42 34.24 -14.49
N ALA A 769 -31.30 33.50 -15.58
CA ALA A 769 -31.58 33.99 -16.93
C ALA A 769 -32.59 33.07 -17.63
N LEU A 770 -33.48 33.67 -18.41
CA LEU A 770 -34.36 32.93 -19.33
C LEU A 770 -33.68 32.85 -20.69
N CYS A 771 -33.89 31.74 -21.41
CA CYS A 771 -33.33 31.55 -22.73
C CYS A 771 -33.79 32.68 -23.67
N ASP A 772 -32.84 33.42 -24.25
CA ASP A 772 -33.05 34.58 -25.13
C ASP A 772 -33.83 34.22 -26.39
N ARG A 773 -33.85 32.91 -26.73
CA ARG A 773 -34.56 32.35 -27.88
C ARG A 773 -36.02 31.98 -27.58
N GLY A 774 -36.51 32.28 -26.37
CA GLY A 774 -37.93 32.19 -26.01
C GLY A 774 -38.48 30.79 -25.74
N CYS A 775 -37.61 29.78 -25.56
CA CYS A 775 -38.04 28.40 -25.31
C CYS A 775 -38.54 28.12 -23.89
N GLY A 776 -38.45 29.12 -22.99
CA GLY A 776 -38.91 29.01 -21.60
C GLY A 776 -37.90 28.39 -20.63
N GLU A 777 -36.77 27.88 -21.12
CA GLU A 777 -35.72 27.27 -20.29
C GLU A 777 -35.04 28.35 -19.42
N LYS A 778 -34.76 27.99 -18.16
CA LYS A 778 -34.11 28.86 -17.18
C LYS A 778 -32.72 28.33 -16.86
N ASP A 779 -31.72 29.20 -16.93
CA ASP A 779 -30.39 28.92 -16.39
C ASP A 779 -30.22 29.61 -15.04
N VAL A 780 -29.72 28.86 -14.06
CA VAL A 780 -29.52 29.31 -12.68
C VAL A 780 -28.02 29.24 -12.41
N LYS A 781 -27.41 30.39 -12.21
CA LYS A 781 -26.00 30.51 -11.84
C LYS A 781 -25.88 30.87 -10.37
N SER A 782 -25.18 30.03 -9.63
CA SER A 782 -24.73 30.39 -8.29
C SER A 782 -23.49 31.26 -8.40
N GLU A 783 -23.51 32.44 -7.80
CA GLU A 783 -22.28 33.18 -7.50
C GLU A 783 -21.74 32.67 -6.17
N GLU A 784 -20.44 32.38 -6.13
CA GLU A 784 -19.82 31.90 -4.91
C GLU A 784 -20.01 32.92 -3.77
N ALA A 785 -20.11 32.41 -2.54
CA ALA A 785 -20.09 33.28 -1.38
C ALA A 785 -18.83 34.14 -1.47
N LYS A 786 -18.93 35.42 -1.13
CA LYS A 786 -17.82 36.39 -1.24
C LYS A 786 -16.61 35.99 -0.41
N GLY A 787 -16.76 34.99 0.47
CA GLY A 787 -15.76 34.57 1.41
C GLY A 787 -15.51 35.68 2.42
N HIS A 788 -14.45 35.47 3.21
CA HIS A 788 -14.01 36.47 4.16
C HIS A 788 -12.71 37.11 3.68
N THR A 789 -12.76 38.38 3.29
CA THR A 789 -11.57 39.15 2.92
C THR A 789 -10.98 39.79 4.18
N PRO A 790 -9.77 39.40 4.63
CA PRO A 790 -9.14 39.97 5.81
C PRO A 790 -8.78 41.44 5.60
N GLY A 791 -9.17 42.29 6.54
CA GLY A 791 -8.79 43.70 6.58
C GLY A 791 -7.38 43.93 7.12
N GLU A 792 -7.06 45.19 7.36
CA GLU A 792 -5.80 45.58 8.01
C GLU A 792 -5.73 45.07 9.45
N TRP A 793 -4.51 44.83 9.93
CA TRP A 793 -4.30 44.50 11.34
C TRP A 793 -4.68 45.71 12.20
N ILE A 794 -5.62 45.51 13.12
CA ILE A 794 -5.97 46.48 14.13
C ILE A 794 -5.57 45.93 15.50
N ILE A 795 -5.03 46.80 16.35
CA ILE A 795 -4.70 46.45 17.73
C ILE A 795 -6.02 46.43 18.50
N SER A 796 -6.30 45.36 19.25
CA SER A 796 -7.49 45.26 20.10
C SER A 796 -7.52 46.41 21.11
N GLU A 797 -8.71 46.81 21.57
CA GLU A 797 -8.86 47.97 22.48
C GLU A 797 -8.05 47.84 23.79
N ASP A 798 -7.73 46.60 24.20
CA ASP A 798 -6.90 46.28 25.37
C ASP A 798 -5.38 46.21 25.08
N GLY A 799 -4.96 46.35 23.82
CA GLY A 799 -3.56 46.33 23.39
C GLY A 799 -2.87 44.96 23.45
N GLY A 800 -3.60 43.89 23.78
CA GLY A 800 -3.05 42.54 24.02
C GLY A 800 -2.90 41.69 22.77
N GLU A 801 -3.65 41.98 21.72
CA GLU A 801 -3.68 41.20 20.49
C GLU A 801 -3.74 42.15 19.29
N LYS A 802 -3.25 41.68 18.14
CA LYS A 802 -3.66 42.24 16.85
C LYS A 802 -4.74 41.33 16.28
N ILE A 803 -5.80 41.92 15.73
CA ILE A 803 -6.92 41.21 15.11
C ILE A 803 -7.09 41.67 13.66
N ARG A 804 -7.59 40.78 12.81
CA ARG A 804 -8.02 41.09 11.44
C ARG A 804 -9.48 40.68 11.26
N GLU A 805 -10.31 41.66 10.96
CA GLU A 805 -11.73 41.46 10.67
C GLU A 805 -11.98 41.37 9.17
N CYS A 806 -13.06 40.67 8.80
CA CYS A 806 -13.53 40.67 7.44
C CYS A 806 -14.01 42.08 7.06
N THR A 807 -13.45 42.65 6.00
CA THR A 807 -13.78 44.01 5.52
C THR A 807 -15.25 44.19 5.12
N GLU A 808 -15.94 43.11 4.79
CA GLU A 808 -17.32 43.13 4.29
C GLU A 808 -18.36 42.84 5.40
N CYS A 809 -18.05 41.96 6.38
CA CYS A 809 -19.03 41.53 7.40
C CYS A 809 -18.59 41.71 8.86
N GLY A 810 -17.36 42.16 9.12
CA GLY A 810 -16.84 42.41 10.48
C GLY A 810 -16.52 41.15 11.28
N LEU A 811 -16.58 39.96 10.67
CA LEU A 811 -16.20 38.71 11.35
C LEU A 811 -14.69 38.70 11.61
N ILE A 812 -14.27 38.49 12.86
CA ILE A 812 -12.85 38.33 13.21
C ILE A 812 -12.33 37.03 12.59
N LEU A 813 -11.38 37.15 11.65
CA LEU A 813 -10.82 36.02 10.91
C LEU A 813 -9.55 35.48 11.56
N GLN A 814 -8.76 36.38 12.16
CA GLN A 814 -7.47 36.05 12.75
C GLN A 814 -7.24 36.87 14.01
N ARG A 815 -6.62 36.23 15.00
CA ARG A 815 -6.14 36.83 16.26
C ARG A 815 -4.69 36.40 16.45
N GLU A 816 -3.83 37.35 16.83
CA GLU A 816 -2.45 37.06 17.16
C GLU A 816 -2.08 37.78 18.46
N ALA A 817 -1.69 37.01 19.47
CA ALA A 817 -1.29 37.54 20.75
C ALA A 817 0.03 38.30 20.62
N ILE A 818 0.06 39.55 21.08
CA ILE A 818 1.30 40.30 21.18
C ILE A 818 1.95 39.87 22.50
N ILE A 819 2.92 38.95 22.45
CA ILE A 819 3.71 38.54 23.61
C ILE A 819 4.93 39.46 23.71
N PRO A 820 5.00 40.41 24.65
CA PRO A 820 6.22 41.18 24.87
C PRO A 820 7.26 40.27 25.52
N GLU A 821 8.53 40.39 25.11
CA GLU A 821 9.62 39.66 25.74
C GLU A 821 9.55 39.75 27.28
N PRO A 822 9.74 38.64 28.01
CA PRO A 822 9.56 38.62 29.45
C PRO A 822 10.64 39.47 30.12
N THR A 823 10.21 40.61 30.66
CA THR A 823 11.04 41.42 31.55
C THR A 823 11.27 40.62 32.84
N PRO A 824 12.51 40.52 33.36
CA PRO A 824 12.80 39.78 34.59
C PRO A 824 11.91 40.25 35.76
N VAL A 825 11.34 39.31 36.53
CA VAL A 825 10.59 39.66 37.74
C VAL A 825 11.52 40.19 38.83
N PRO A 826 11.12 41.23 39.59
CA PRO A 826 12.00 41.90 40.55
C PRO A 826 12.14 41.17 41.90
N PHE A 827 11.80 39.88 41.99
CA PHE A 827 11.79 39.13 43.25
C PHE A 827 13.01 38.20 43.34
N PRO A 828 13.93 38.39 44.32
CA PRO A 828 15.15 37.59 44.43
C PRO A 828 14.91 36.11 44.74
N ASP A 829 13.73 35.75 45.25
CA ASP A 829 13.36 34.40 45.66
C ASP A 829 12.52 33.66 44.60
N VAL A 830 12.50 34.16 43.37
CA VAL A 830 11.80 33.57 42.22
C VAL A 830 12.83 33.20 41.14
N GLU A 831 13.23 31.93 41.15
CA GLU A 831 14.21 31.38 40.19
C GLU A 831 13.62 31.25 38.78
N SER A 832 14.39 31.60 37.75
CA SER A 832 13.95 31.63 36.35
C SER A 832 13.58 30.29 35.74
N ASP A 833 14.04 29.19 36.34
CA ASP A 833 13.77 27.81 35.93
C ASP A 833 12.68 27.13 36.80
N ALA A 834 12.11 27.85 37.76
CA ALA A 834 11.06 27.30 38.62
C ALA A 834 9.78 27.00 37.82
N TRP A 835 9.11 25.88 38.10
CA TRP A 835 7.87 25.47 37.42
C TRP A 835 6.73 26.51 37.49
N TYR A 836 6.80 27.42 38.47
CA TYR A 836 5.85 28.51 38.67
C TYR A 836 6.30 29.86 38.09
N TYR A 837 7.52 29.98 37.55
CA TYR A 837 8.13 31.24 37.14
C TYR A 837 7.22 32.05 36.22
N ASP A 838 6.78 31.46 35.10
CA ASP A 838 5.91 32.15 34.13
C ASP A 838 4.58 32.62 34.74
N GLY A 839 4.01 31.85 35.67
CA GLY A 839 2.78 32.22 36.35
C GLY A 839 2.98 33.41 37.27
N VAL A 840 4.12 33.48 37.95
CA VAL A 840 4.50 34.62 38.79
C VAL A 840 4.77 35.84 37.91
N VAL A 841 5.55 35.70 36.84
CA VAL A 841 5.81 36.78 35.86
C VAL A 841 4.52 37.36 35.34
N TYR A 842 3.59 36.52 34.91
CA TYR A 842 2.29 36.93 34.40
C TYR A 842 1.48 37.70 35.46
N CYS A 843 1.27 37.10 36.63
CA CYS A 843 0.44 37.71 37.67
C CYS A 843 1.02 39.01 38.22
N VAL A 844 2.34 39.15 38.24
CA VAL A 844 3.03 40.38 38.68
C VAL A 844 2.93 41.47 37.62
N LYS A 845 3.14 41.11 36.34
CA LYS A 845 3.01 42.03 35.21
C LYS A 845 1.60 42.61 35.12
N MET A 846 0.58 41.77 35.34
CA MET A 846 -0.81 42.20 35.35
C MET A 846 -1.22 42.92 36.64
N GLY A 847 -0.32 43.01 37.64
CA GLY A 847 -0.60 43.66 38.92
C GLY A 847 -1.52 42.88 39.85
N TYR A 848 -1.83 41.62 39.56
CA TYR A 848 -2.75 40.79 40.33
C TYR A 848 -2.13 40.33 41.65
N ILE A 849 -0.91 39.79 41.59
CA ILE A 849 -0.17 39.30 42.77
C ILE A 849 1.08 40.15 42.94
N MET A 850 1.27 40.68 44.15
CA MET A 850 2.44 41.47 44.52
C MET A 850 3.32 40.72 45.52
N GLY A 851 4.60 41.12 45.60
CA GLY A 851 5.52 40.67 46.64
C GLY A 851 5.15 41.23 48.01
N ASN A 852 5.86 40.75 49.02
CA ASN A 852 5.74 41.23 50.40
C ASN A 852 6.55 42.53 50.61
N ASP A 853 6.42 43.13 51.79
CA ASP A 853 7.12 44.37 52.16
C ASP A 853 8.66 44.23 52.24
N LYS A 854 9.20 43.01 52.08
CA LYS A 854 10.64 42.74 52.03
C LYS A 854 11.18 42.65 50.59
N GLY A 855 10.33 42.84 49.59
CA GLY A 855 10.70 42.70 48.18
C GLY A 855 10.85 41.24 47.73
N GLU A 856 10.22 40.30 48.42
CA GLU A 856 10.20 38.86 48.09
C GLU A 856 8.79 38.44 47.63
N PHE A 857 8.69 37.44 46.76
CA PHE A 857 7.40 36.86 46.38
C PHE A 857 6.86 35.88 47.42
N ASN A 858 7.75 35.18 48.13
CA ASN A 858 7.53 34.05 49.02
C ASN A 858 6.72 32.90 48.36
N PRO A 859 7.28 32.19 47.36
CA PRO A 859 6.58 31.16 46.57
C PRO A 859 5.97 30.02 47.40
N SER A 860 6.63 29.62 48.49
CA SER A 860 6.21 28.53 49.38
C SER A 860 5.25 28.97 50.48
N GLY A 861 5.07 30.28 50.65
CA GLY A 861 4.12 30.85 51.61
C GLY A 861 2.69 30.39 51.34
N LYS A 862 1.93 30.07 52.39
CA LYS A 862 0.52 29.67 52.27
C LYS A 862 -0.30 30.86 51.76
N LEU A 863 -1.14 30.60 50.75
CA LEU A 863 -2.14 31.56 50.29
C LEU A 863 -3.26 31.68 51.33
N THR A 864 -3.58 32.89 51.78
CA THR A 864 -4.70 33.15 52.69
C THR A 864 -5.96 33.63 51.96
N ARG A 865 -7.13 33.52 52.60
CA ARG A 865 -8.44 33.94 52.03
C ARG A 865 -8.44 35.40 51.59
N GLU A 866 -7.97 36.31 52.44
CA GLU A 866 -7.93 37.74 52.15
C GLU A 866 -6.96 38.06 50.99
N GLN A 867 -5.83 37.37 50.91
CA GLN A 867 -4.91 37.51 49.78
C GLN A 867 -5.58 37.11 48.47
N PHE A 868 -6.34 36.01 48.46
CA PHE A 868 -7.02 35.56 47.24
C PHE A 868 -8.12 36.54 46.82
N VAL A 869 -8.87 37.12 47.76
CA VAL A 869 -9.89 38.12 47.44
C VAL A 869 -9.28 39.40 46.86
N VAL A 870 -8.15 39.85 47.40
CA VAL A 870 -7.44 41.02 46.84
C VAL A 870 -6.94 40.74 45.42
N ILE A 871 -6.53 39.51 45.11
CA ILE A 871 -6.19 39.10 43.73
C ILE A 871 -7.41 39.24 42.82
N LEU A 872 -8.58 38.74 43.24
CA LEU A 872 -9.82 38.86 42.46
C LEU A 872 -10.23 40.31 42.24
N ALA A 873 -10.15 41.15 43.28
CA ALA A 873 -10.47 42.58 43.18
C ALA A 873 -9.56 43.28 42.16
N ARG A 874 -8.25 43.04 42.21
CA ARG A 874 -7.30 43.61 41.25
C ARG A 874 -7.55 43.12 39.83
N ALA A 875 -7.82 41.84 39.66
CA ALA A 875 -8.14 41.25 38.36
C ALA A 875 -9.50 41.67 37.80
N SER A 876 -10.39 42.22 38.62
CA SER A 876 -11.67 42.76 38.15
C SER A 876 -11.51 44.10 37.43
N GLY A 877 -10.46 44.86 37.76
CA GLY A 877 -10.29 46.24 37.29
C GLY A 877 -11.37 47.20 37.79
N GLU A 878 -12.30 46.76 38.65
CA GLU A 878 -13.37 47.60 39.20
C GLU A 878 -12.82 48.58 40.25
N ASP A 879 -13.37 49.80 40.27
CA ASP A 879 -13.15 50.72 41.38
C ASP A 879 -13.97 50.26 42.60
N ILE A 880 -13.27 49.63 43.55
CA ILE A 880 -13.87 49.02 44.75
C ILE A 880 -14.28 50.05 45.83
N GLY A 881 -13.91 51.32 45.66
CA GLY A 881 -14.25 52.40 46.60
C GLY A 881 -13.59 52.28 47.99
N GLU A 882 -13.94 53.20 48.89
CA GLU A 882 -13.42 53.21 50.27
C GLU A 882 -14.09 52.16 51.16
N TYR A 883 -13.41 51.82 52.27
CA TYR A 883 -13.91 50.87 53.26
C TYR A 883 -15.30 51.26 53.81
N LYS A 884 -16.16 50.25 53.95
CA LYS A 884 -17.49 50.34 54.61
C LYS A 884 -17.55 49.36 55.78
N GLU A 885 -18.51 49.50 56.69
CA GLU A 885 -18.66 48.55 57.81
C GLU A 885 -18.85 47.10 57.29
N SER A 886 -17.93 46.21 57.66
CA SER A 886 -17.94 44.83 57.16
C SER A 886 -19.04 43.99 57.82
N PRO A 887 -19.75 43.12 57.07
CA PRO A 887 -20.66 42.14 57.66
C PRO A 887 -19.93 41.03 58.44
N PHE A 888 -18.59 41.01 58.41
CA PHE A 888 -17.77 40.02 59.10
C PHE A 888 -17.04 40.63 60.30
N THR A 889 -17.22 40.01 61.45
CA THR A 889 -16.68 40.46 62.75
C THR A 889 -15.15 40.39 62.87
N ASP A 890 -14.49 39.64 62.00
CA ASP A 890 -13.03 39.46 61.97
C ASP A 890 -12.33 40.28 60.89
N VAL A 891 -13.05 41.17 60.18
CA VAL A 891 -12.49 42.10 59.21
C VAL A 891 -12.36 43.49 59.83
N ALA A 892 -11.13 43.90 60.15
CA ALA A 892 -10.86 45.17 60.81
C ALA A 892 -11.03 46.38 59.85
N PRO A 893 -11.53 47.55 60.31
CA PRO A 893 -11.72 48.74 59.47
C PRO A 893 -10.48 49.33 58.81
N ASP A 894 -9.32 49.11 59.41
CA ASP A 894 -8.01 49.60 58.95
C ASP A 894 -7.21 48.54 58.17
N SER A 895 -7.85 47.43 57.81
CA SER A 895 -7.18 46.33 57.11
C SER A 895 -7.00 46.62 55.62
N TRP A 896 -5.83 46.23 55.09
CA TRP A 896 -5.45 46.43 53.67
C TRP A 896 -6.29 45.64 52.66
N TYR A 897 -7.17 44.76 53.14
CA TYR A 897 -8.05 43.88 52.36
C TYR A 897 -9.54 44.14 52.64
N GLY A 898 -9.85 45.09 53.54
CA GLY A 898 -11.19 45.24 54.09
C GLY A 898 -12.24 45.60 53.03
N ALA A 899 -11.90 46.54 52.13
CA ALA A 899 -12.79 46.97 51.06
C ALA A 899 -13.04 45.85 50.04
N GLU A 900 -12.00 45.10 49.68
CA GLU A 900 -12.05 43.98 48.74
C GLU A 900 -12.91 42.83 49.27
N VAL A 901 -12.82 42.52 50.56
CA VAL A 901 -13.66 41.50 51.20
C VAL A 901 -15.14 41.89 51.16
N ILE A 902 -15.45 43.16 51.38
CA ILE A 902 -16.82 43.66 51.32
C ILE A 902 -17.35 43.61 49.90
N TRP A 903 -16.58 44.12 48.93
CA TRP A 903 -16.90 44.06 47.50
C TRP A 903 -17.18 42.62 47.04
N ALA A 904 -16.29 41.68 47.36
CA ALA A 904 -16.45 40.28 46.95
C ALA A 904 -17.68 39.62 47.61
N ASN A 905 -18.05 40.04 48.82
CA ASN A 905 -19.26 39.57 49.48
C ASN A 905 -20.53 40.18 48.86
N GLU A 906 -20.54 41.47 48.53
CA GLU A 906 -21.65 42.15 47.85
C GLU A 906 -21.93 41.54 46.46
N LYS A 907 -20.87 41.14 45.75
CA LYS A 907 -20.94 40.45 44.44
C LYS A 907 -21.27 38.96 44.55
N GLY A 908 -21.26 38.39 45.75
CA GLY A 908 -21.52 36.96 45.98
C GLY A 908 -20.35 36.02 45.66
N TYR A 909 -19.16 36.54 45.38
CA TYR A 909 -17.96 35.74 45.09
C TYR A 909 -17.47 34.99 46.33
N VAL A 910 -17.61 35.59 47.51
CA VAL A 910 -17.23 34.99 48.78
C VAL A 910 -18.37 34.98 49.78
N ASN A 911 -18.41 33.94 50.60
CA ASN A 911 -19.24 33.87 51.81
C ASN A 911 -18.34 33.75 53.04
N GLY A 912 -18.88 34.09 54.20
CA GLY A 912 -18.24 33.81 55.48
C GLY A 912 -18.10 32.31 55.76
N ILE A 913 -17.19 31.96 56.66
CA ILE A 913 -16.94 30.58 57.11
C ILE A 913 -17.86 30.15 58.27
N GLY A 914 -18.83 31.00 58.66
CA GLY A 914 -19.77 30.78 59.77
C GLY A 914 -19.56 31.75 60.95
N ASN A 915 -20.54 31.84 61.85
CA ASN A 915 -20.53 32.70 63.05
C ASN A 915 -20.23 34.19 62.78
N GLY A 916 -20.62 34.71 61.60
CA GLY A 916 -20.34 36.09 61.21
C GLY A 916 -18.86 36.39 60.99
N LYS A 917 -18.06 35.40 60.57
CA LYS A 917 -16.63 35.57 60.25
C LYS A 917 -16.32 35.29 58.78
N PHE A 918 -15.41 36.07 58.21
CA PHE A 918 -14.84 35.86 56.89
C PHE A 918 -13.78 34.75 56.88
N GLY A 919 -13.01 34.65 57.97
CA GLY A 919 -11.89 33.72 58.08
C GLY A 919 -10.56 34.35 57.66
N VAL A 920 -10.26 35.57 58.12
CA VAL A 920 -8.96 36.21 57.87
C VAL A 920 -7.80 35.30 58.31
N GLY A 921 -6.76 35.19 57.49
CA GLY A 921 -5.57 34.37 57.72
C GLY A 921 -5.77 32.88 57.48
N HIS A 922 -7.00 32.42 57.18
CA HIS A 922 -7.23 31.01 56.89
C HIS A 922 -6.59 30.64 55.56
N SER A 923 -5.87 29.52 55.56
CA SER A 923 -5.22 29.03 54.35
C SER A 923 -6.25 28.50 53.35
N MET A 924 -6.04 28.82 52.09
CA MET A 924 -6.91 28.40 50.99
C MET A 924 -6.61 26.96 50.59
N THR A 925 -7.66 26.15 50.47
CA THR A 925 -7.57 24.81 49.87
C THR A 925 -7.99 24.83 48.41
N ARG A 926 -7.62 23.79 47.66
CA ARG A 926 -7.97 23.65 46.24
C ARG A 926 -9.47 23.74 45.97
N GLU A 927 -10.29 23.08 46.77
CA GLU A 927 -11.75 23.14 46.62
C GLU A 927 -12.31 24.54 46.94
N THR A 928 -11.70 25.29 47.88
CA THR A 928 -12.15 26.66 48.19
C THR A 928 -11.77 27.66 47.09
N VAL A 929 -10.60 27.50 46.47
CA VAL A 929 -10.19 28.31 45.31
C VAL A 929 -11.09 28.03 44.11
N ALA A 930 -11.38 26.75 43.84
CA ALA A 930 -12.29 26.36 42.78
C ALA A 930 -13.66 27.05 42.93
N VAL A 931 -14.22 27.06 44.14
CA VAL A 931 -15.53 27.70 44.41
C VAL A 931 -15.48 29.22 44.24
N MET A 932 -14.44 29.88 44.73
CA MET A 932 -14.32 31.34 44.56
C MET A 932 -14.16 31.73 43.09
N LEU A 933 -13.33 31.02 42.33
CA LEU A 933 -13.16 31.27 40.89
C LEU A 933 -14.41 30.97 40.08
N PHE A 934 -15.11 29.89 40.41
CA PHE A 934 -16.37 29.53 39.74
C PHE A 934 -17.47 30.57 39.94
N ARG A 935 -17.54 31.15 41.15
CA ARG A 935 -18.47 32.27 41.42
C ARG A 935 -18.02 33.54 40.72
N TYR A 936 -16.72 33.82 40.73
CA TYR A 936 -16.16 34.98 40.08
C TYR A 936 -16.34 34.95 38.56
N SER A 937 -16.34 33.77 37.93
CA SER A 937 -16.61 33.62 36.50
C SER A 937 -18.06 33.81 36.09
N ASN A 938 -19.00 33.93 37.05
CA ASN A 938 -20.45 33.96 36.80
C ASN A 938 -20.95 32.75 35.95
N ASP A 939 -20.31 31.59 36.07
CA ASP A 939 -20.72 30.38 35.34
C ASP A 939 -21.83 29.65 36.12
N GLU A 940 -22.93 29.31 35.44
CA GLU A 940 -24.10 28.64 36.03
C GLU A 940 -24.21 27.14 35.64
N GLY A 941 -23.18 26.58 35.00
CA GLY A 941 -23.18 25.21 34.48
C GLY A 941 -23.15 24.13 35.56
N ILE A 942 -23.64 22.93 35.21
CA ILE A 942 -23.61 21.74 36.08
C ILE A 942 -22.46 20.83 35.63
N TYR A 943 -21.45 20.68 36.49
CA TYR A 943 -20.20 19.96 36.17
C TYR A 943 -19.99 18.72 37.04
N THR A 944 -20.95 17.80 37.03
CA THR A 944 -20.93 16.62 37.92
C THR A 944 -20.01 15.49 37.45
N ASP A 945 -19.65 15.43 36.16
CA ASP A 945 -18.97 14.25 35.58
C ASP A 945 -17.46 14.40 35.43
N GLY A 946 -16.93 15.62 35.41
CA GLY A 946 -15.51 15.91 35.18
C GLY A 946 -14.54 15.38 36.24
N LEU A 947 -15.07 14.96 37.41
CA LEU A 947 -14.28 14.40 38.51
C LEU A 947 -14.31 12.88 38.57
N ASN A 948 -15.02 12.20 37.66
CA ASN A 948 -15.26 10.76 37.78
C ASN A 948 -13.99 9.92 37.71
N ALA A 949 -12.98 10.40 36.99
CA ALA A 949 -11.67 9.78 36.85
C ALA A 949 -10.73 10.03 38.05
N TYR A 950 -11.08 10.93 38.98
CA TYR A 950 -10.26 11.22 40.16
C TYR A 950 -10.55 10.23 41.28
N SER A 951 -9.51 9.53 41.71
CA SER A 951 -9.56 8.49 42.75
C SER A 951 -10.08 8.99 44.09
N ASP A 952 -9.83 10.26 44.42
CA ASP A 952 -10.21 10.89 45.68
C ASP A 952 -11.45 11.80 45.56
N LYS A 953 -12.26 11.67 44.50
CA LYS A 953 -13.45 12.49 44.27
C LYS A 953 -14.44 12.50 45.44
N GLN A 954 -14.50 11.40 46.20
CA GLN A 954 -15.35 11.28 47.40
C GLN A 954 -14.90 12.21 48.55
N SER A 955 -13.64 12.66 48.54
CA SER A 955 -13.08 13.58 49.53
C SER A 955 -13.44 15.04 49.24
N ILE A 956 -13.99 15.33 48.06
CA ILE A 956 -14.45 16.67 47.67
C ILE A 956 -15.75 16.95 48.41
N SER A 957 -15.82 18.08 49.11
CA SER A 957 -17.06 18.43 49.79
C SER A 957 -18.18 18.69 48.79
N SER A 958 -19.40 18.26 49.12
CA SER A 958 -20.57 18.37 48.24
C SER A 958 -20.83 19.79 47.73
N TRP A 959 -20.59 20.80 48.58
CA TRP A 959 -20.73 22.22 48.23
C TRP A 959 -19.68 22.73 47.23
N ALA A 960 -18.58 22.00 47.02
CA ALA A 960 -17.49 22.34 46.12
C ALA A 960 -17.42 21.46 44.86
N ALA A 961 -18.19 20.37 44.80
CA ALA A 961 -18.08 19.36 43.75
C ALA A 961 -18.28 19.93 42.33
N ALA A 962 -19.30 20.75 42.13
CA ALA A 962 -19.56 21.39 40.84
C ALA A 962 -18.41 22.33 40.43
N ALA A 963 -17.95 23.18 41.36
CA ALA A 963 -16.85 24.11 41.08
C ALA A 963 -15.52 23.39 40.83
N ALA A 964 -15.25 22.29 41.54
CA ALA A 964 -14.07 21.46 41.30
C ALA A 964 -14.14 20.77 39.93
N GLY A 965 -15.31 20.25 39.54
CA GLY A 965 -15.52 19.68 38.21
C GLY A 965 -15.38 20.70 37.09
N TRP A 966 -15.91 21.91 37.30
CA TRP A 966 -15.72 23.05 36.41
C TRP A 966 -14.24 23.41 36.25
N ALA A 967 -13.51 23.52 37.36
CA ALA A 967 -12.10 23.88 37.34
C ALA A 967 -11.23 22.82 36.64
N VAL A 968 -11.56 21.54 36.79
CA VAL A 968 -10.90 20.44 36.07
C VAL A 968 -11.20 20.48 34.58
N LYS A 969 -12.48 20.61 34.20
CA LYS A 969 -12.91 20.64 32.80
C LYS A 969 -12.23 21.76 32.01
N ASN A 970 -12.09 22.92 32.64
CA ASN A 970 -11.46 24.09 32.03
C ASN A 970 -9.93 24.10 32.18
N GLY A 971 -9.30 23.09 32.79
CA GLY A 971 -7.84 23.04 32.95
C GLY A 971 -7.28 24.03 33.97
N ILE A 972 -8.11 24.61 34.83
CA ILE A 972 -7.72 25.53 35.91
C ILE A 972 -7.04 24.77 37.06
N LEU A 973 -7.57 23.58 37.40
CA LEU A 973 -7.05 22.70 38.43
C LEU A 973 -6.97 21.25 37.92
N GLY A 974 -5.78 20.65 37.92
CA GLY A 974 -5.57 19.25 37.51
C GLY A 974 -5.11 18.32 38.66
N SER A 975 -4.69 17.09 38.34
CA SER A 975 -4.12 16.16 39.33
C SER A 975 -2.90 16.75 40.06
N THR A 976 -2.78 16.43 41.35
CA THR A 976 -1.61 16.77 42.17
C THR A 976 -0.59 15.64 42.26
N SER A 977 -0.92 14.46 41.72
CA SER A 977 -0.03 13.30 41.65
C SER A 977 0.30 12.98 40.20
N THR A 978 1.54 12.60 39.96
CA THR A 978 2.06 12.12 38.67
C THR A 978 1.64 10.68 38.39
N ASP A 979 1.37 9.89 39.43
CA ASP A 979 1.20 8.43 39.32
C ASP A 979 -0.27 8.01 39.37
N ALA A 980 -1.17 8.94 39.73
CA ALA A 980 -2.61 8.70 39.82
C ALA A 980 -3.39 10.02 39.67
N LEU A 981 -4.62 9.95 39.16
CA LEU A 981 -5.53 11.09 39.15
C LEU A 981 -6.05 11.35 40.57
N VAL A 982 -5.41 12.31 41.27
CA VAL A 982 -5.71 12.71 42.64
C VAL A 982 -5.91 14.22 42.67
N PHE A 983 -7.09 14.70 43.04
CA PHE A 983 -7.44 16.12 43.04
C PHE A 983 -6.92 16.83 44.29
N SER A 984 -6.80 16.14 45.42
CA SER A 984 -6.38 16.64 46.72
C SER A 984 -7.20 17.86 47.20
N PRO A 985 -8.53 17.74 47.38
CA PRO A 985 -9.41 18.88 47.63
C PRO A 985 -9.06 19.70 48.87
N LYS A 986 -8.55 19.04 49.92
CA LYS A 986 -8.18 19.66 51.20
C LYS A 986 -6.74 20.19 51.22
N MET A 987 -5.96 20.00 50.15
CA MET A 987 -4.59 20.49 50.09
C MET A 987 -4.59 22.02 50.12
N THR A 988 -3.83 22.57 51.06
CA THR A 988 -3.57 24.02 51.16
C THR A 988 -2.66 24.47 50.02
N LEU A 989 -2.97 25.61 49.42
CA LEU A 989 -2.23 26.17 48.30
C LEU A 989 -1.12 27.12 48.76
N SER A 990 0.02 27.05 48.08
CA SER A 990 1.07 28.06 48.18
C SER A 990 0.80 29.25 47.24
N ARG A 991 1.51 30.36 47.44
CA ARG A 991 1.47 31.54 46.57
C ARG A 991 1.92 31.24 45.14
N ALA A 992 2.91 30.36 44.94
CA ALA A 992 3.30 29.89 43.62
C ALA A 992 2.20 29.08 42.90
N GLN A 993 1.55 28.16 43.63
CA GLN A 993 0.42 27.41 43.08
C GLN A 993 -0.73 28.35 42.73
N ALA A 994 -1.01 29.35 43.58
CA ALA A 994 -2.03 30.36 43.32
C ALA A 994 -1.74 31.14 42.03
N ALA A 995 -0.50 31.57 41.81
CA ALA A 995 -0.11 32.27 40.58
C ALA A 995 -0.36 31.43 39.32
N LYS A 996 -0.01 30.14 39.35
CA LYS A 996 -0.25 29.23 38.21
C LYS A 996 -1.73 28.97 37.98
N ILE A 997 -2.49 28.72 39.05
CA ILE A 997 -3.95 28.50 38.97
C ILE A 997 -4.64 29.74 38.41
N PHE A 998 -4.28 30.93 38.90
CA PHE A 998 -4.88 32.17 38.47
C PHE A 998 -4.50 32.52 37.03
N THR A 999 -3.25 32.28 36.63
CA THR A 999 -2.82 32.44 35.23
C THR A 999 -3.59 31.50 34.30
N SER A 1000 -3.82 30.24 34.69
CA SER A 1000 -4.66 29.33 33.90
C SER A 1000 -6.09 29.85 33.80
N TYR A 1001 -6.66 30.35 34.90
CA TYR A 1001 -8.00 30.93 34.91
C TYR A 1001 -8.12 32.17 34.00
N ASP A 1002 -7.19 33.12 34.11
CA ASP A 1002 -7.26 34.39 33.36
C ASP A 1002 -7.04 34.20 31.85
N LYS A 1003 -6.36 33.13 31.43
CA LYS A 1003 -6.22 32.76 30.01
C LYS A 1003 -7.47 32.13 29.39
N ILE A 1004 -8.39 31.64 30.23
CA ILE A 1004 -9.63 31.00 29.79
C ILE A 1004 -10.77 32.03 29.72
N LYS A 1005 -10.72 33.03 30.60
CA LYS A 1005 -11.55 34.23 30.54
C LYS A 1005 -11.24 35.02 29.27
#